data_AF-A0A8T9CHC5-F1
#
_entry.id   AF-A0A8T9CHC5-F1
#
_cell.length_a   1.000
_cell.length_b   1.000
_cell.length_c   1.000
_cell.angle_alpha   90.00
_cell.angle_beta   90.00
_cell.angle_gamma   90.00
#
_symmetry.space_group_name_H-M   'P 1'
#
loop_
_entity.id
_entity.type
_entity.pdbx_description
1 polymer ?
#
loop_
_entity_poly.entity_id
_entity_poly.type
_entity_poly.pdbx_seq_one_letter_code
_entity_poly.pdbx_strand_id
1 'polypeptide(L)'
;MVLQLSDAADGDVDEIARLHLAAFDSNVLLHAQFPTPESLATLHSVLSQEILHDIQNAQAAGKVVKVVRDTEADSKIISFAKWDLPNVSKVGHQVDSAWHEDTRREFLDIYHEKARDAKARVVGDKLCYRLTFIGTHPDFQGRGAATLLTKWGLERAKQESFPVYLESTIAASSLYRRLGFVSLDGLSMNLPKVNRDDGPNVYEELCMLRTWEESDGMDYWDSSLDISNLQMDYEAGIKIQTVVQAIFDRIEAYAEVQKSVWIHLQSIGKIMSEAHALYSRWPDPKERPLLWGVPFSVKDSINVAEIPTTIGCPALAFTPAVSSTVYQRCIDAGGLFIGKTNMEQLATGMTGCRSPYGTLHSTFSKRHIVGGSSSGSAVSVSGGFVSFSLGSDTAGSIRVPALYNGIIGFKPTKGTVSASGVYPACHHQDCVSFLATRVEDAEKVWEVCRGFDREDPFAKLPSSLPASSTSTTQFSFQFGVPPDKALEACSPAYRHKFQQAVETLQAEAGKLVDLDWSPFANANELLYGGAFVLERLTILPDGWFDKNKQLLHPVTRSVFEGALARQSTPVDVFRDLHKQAQYKRGVEDILTLNKNVFTVMVVPTAPFHPTIEEVQEDPIGINGKLGAFAHFANVLDLVGVAMKCGTYEIEGEDGGKTRLPFGVTILAGCGLDHQLLTLAKSLEESLSYLEEE
;
A
#
# COMPACT_ATOMS: atom_id res chain seq x y z
N MET A 1 -10.97 -15.69 42.05
CA MET A 1 -9.54 -15.58 41.71
C MET A 1 -8.97 -14.33 42.36
N VAL A 2 -8.09 -14.52 43.33
CA VAL A 2 -7.37 -13.43 43.99
C VAL A 2 -5.92 -13.48 43.52
N LEU A 3 -5.53 -12.48 42.72
CA LEU A 3 -4.17 -12.37 42.20
C LEU A 3 -3.30 -11.59 43.19
N GLN A 4 -2.15 -12.16 43.55
CA GLN A 4 -1.19 -11.53 44.45
C GLN A 4 0.12 -11.23 43.73
N LEU A 5 0.51 -9.95 43.66
CA LEU A 5 1.81 -9.50 43.16
C LEU A 5 2.86 -9.53 44.28
N SER A 6 4.03 -10.09 44.02
CA SER A 6 5.19 -9.99 44.93
C SER A 6 6.53 -10.02 44.20
N ASP A 7 7.62 -9.82 44.93
CA ASP A 7 8.98 -10.16 44.48
C ASP A 7 9.13 -11.68 44.30
N ALA A 8 9.99 -12.07 43.36
CA ALA A 8 10.45 -13.44 43.21
C ALA A 8 11.51 -13.78 44.28
N ALA A 9 11.50 -15.02 44.75
CA ALA A 9 12.48 -15.58 45.68
C ALA A 9 13.30 -16.70 45.02
N ASP A 10 14.43 -17.10 45.62
CA ASP A 10 15.31 -18.16 45.10
C ASP A 10 14.56 -19.47 44.79
N GLY A 11 13.55 -19.81 45.59
CA GLY A 11 12.70 -21.00 45.38
C GLY A 11 11.77 -20.93 44.17
N ASP A 12 11.56 -19.74 43.60
CA ASP A 12 10.67 -19.53 42.44
C ASP A 12 11.39 -19.76 41.10
N VAL A 13 12.73 -19.80 41.08
CA VAL A 13 13.57 -19.75 39.87
C VAL A 13 13.20 -20.80 38.81
N ASP A 14 13.05 -22.06 39.23
CA ASP A 14 12.74 -23.17 38.32
C ASP A 14 11.33 -23.03 37.74
N GLU A 15 10.35 -22.63 38.57
CA GLU A 15 8.98 -22.40 38.11
C GLU A 15 8.90 -21.23 37.13
N ILE A 16 9.66 -20.15 37.36
CA ILE A 16 9.75 -19.00 36.46
C ILE A 16 10.37 -19.41 35.11
N ALA A 17 11.45 -20.20 35.13
CA ALA A 17 12.09 -20.68 33.91
C ALA A 17 11.17 -21.60 33.09
N ARG A 18 10.44 -22.51 33.74
CA ARG A 18 9.40 -23.33 33.08
C ARG A 18 8.27 -22.46 32.51
N LEU A 19 7.82 -21.45 33.26
CA LEU A 19 6.77 -20.54 32.83
C LEU A 19 7.21 -19.70 31.62
N HIS A 20 8.48 -19.30 31.55
CA HIS A 20 9.04 -18.61 30.39
C HIS A 20 8.83 -19.43 29.12
N LEU A 21 9.28 -20.69 29.14
CA LEU A 21 9.15 -21.59 27.99
C LEU A 21 7.68 -21.83 27.64
N ALA A 22 6.82 -22.08 28.64
CA ALA A 22 5.40 -22.31 28.42
C ALA A 22 4.68 -21.08 27.83
N ALA A 23 5.03 -19.87 28.27
CA ALA A 23 4.43 -18.64 27.77
C ALA A 23 4.81 -18.32 26.31
N PHE A 24 5.95 -18.85 25.83
CA PHE A 24 6.52 -18.56 24.51
C PHE A 24 6.57 -19.78 23.59
N ASP A 25 5.92 -20.88 23.94
CA ASP A 25 5.88 -22.08 23.10
C ASP A 25 5.24 -21.82 21.72
N SER A 26 4.41 -20.79 21.58
CA SER A 26 3.89 -20.34 20.28
C SER A 26 4.77 -19.32 19.56
N ASN A 27 5.85 -18.85 20.17
CA ASN A 27 6.74 -17.85 19.59
C ASN A 27 7.69 -18.51 18.57
N VAL A 28 7.56 -18.11 17.31
CA VAL A 28 8.35 -18.64 16.19
C VAL A 28 9.85 -18.34 16.31
N LEU A 29 10.24 -17.22 16.94
CA LEU A 29 11.66 -16.89 17.16
C LEU A 29 12.29 -17.83 18.19
N LEU A 30 11.57 -18.22 19.24
CA LEU A 30 12.07 -19.16 20.25
C LEU A 30 12.45 -20.49 19.59
N HIS A 31 11.56 -21.07 18.80
CA HIS A 31 11.82 -22.32 18.06
C HIS A 31 12.83 -22.12 16.92
N ALA A 32 12.93 -20.91 16.38
CA ALA A 32 14.01 -20.56 15.45
C ALA A 32 15.38 -20.57 16.15
N GLN A 33 15.48 -20.14 17.40
CA GLN A 33 16.76 -20.11 18.14
C GLN A 33 17.09 -21.47 18.77
N PHE A 34 16.07 -22.22 19.21
CA PHE A 34 16.20 -23.47 19.98
C PHE A 34 15.33 -24.58 19.35
N PRO A 35 15.79 -25.20 18.25
CA PRO A 35 14.97 -26.13 17.46
C PRO A 35 14.79 -27.52 18.08
N THR A 36 15.62 -27.90 19.06
CA THR A 36 15.62 -29.25 19.66
C THR A 36 15.28 -29.23 21.16
N PRO A 37 14.68 -30.30 21.72
CA PRO A 37 14.43 -30.42 23.15
C PRO A 37 15.69 -30.19 24.00
N GLU A 38 16.86 -30.62 23.53
CA GLU A 38 18.16 -30.46 24.18
C GLU A 38 18.59 -28.99 24.21
N SER A 39 18.38 -28.26 23.11
CA SER A 39 18.64 -26.82 23.04
C SER A 39 17.69 -26.02 23.96
N LEU A 40 16.42 -26.41 24.07
CA LEU A 40 15.44 -25.81 24.99
C LEU A 40 15.75 -26.12 26.45
N ALA A 41 16.21 -27.34 26.76
CA ALA A 41 16.67 -27.71 28.10
C ALA A 41 17.90 -26.89 28.51
N THR A 42 18.79 -26.61 27.56
CA THR A 42 19.93 -25.72 27.79
C THR A 42 19.46 -24.29 28.07
N LEU A 43 18.53 -23.75 27.26
CA LEU A 43 17.90 -22.45 27.53
C LEU A 43 17.26 -22.38 28.92
N HIS A 44 16.54 -23.43 29.34
CA HIS A 44 15.98 -23.51 30.68
C HIS A 44 17.05 -23.34 31.75
N SER A 45 18.17 -24.06 31.63
CA SER A 45 19.29 -23.97 32.58
C SER A 45 19.90 -22.56 32.62
N VAL A 46 20.09 -21.93 31.46
CA VAL A 46 20.61 -20.55 31.35
C VAL A 46 19.64 -19.56 32.00
N LEU A 47 18.35 -19.65 31.69
CA LEU A 47 17.32 -18.80 32.29
C LEU A 47 17.30 -18.96 33.82
N SER A 48 17.35 -20.18 34.35
CA SER A 48 17.40 -20.41 35.79
C SER A 48 18.60 -19.73 36.44
N GLN A 49 19.79 -19.84 35.84
CA GLN A 49 21.01 -19.19 36.35
C GLN A 49 20.89 -17.66 36.31
N GLU A 50 20.39 -17.09 35.20
CA GLU A 50 20.18 -15.65 35.08
C GLU A 50 19.14 -15.12 36.07
N ILE A 51 18.00 -15.81 36.22
CA ILE A 51 16.94 -15.39 37.14
C ILE A 51 17.45 -15.45 38.59
N LEU A 52 18.16 -16.51 38.97
CA LEU A 52 18.76 -16.63 40.30
C LEU A 52 19.75 -15.48 40.56
N HIS A 53 20.60 -15.17 39.58
CA HIS A 53 21.52 -14.05 39.68
C HIS A 53 20.78 -12.71 39.83
N ASP A 54 19.75 -12.46 39.01
CA ASP A 54 18.95 -11.25 39.01
C ASP A 54 18.20 -11.07 40.36
N ILE A 55 17.78 -12.16 41.02
CA ILE A 55 17.15 -12.15 42.36
C ILE A 55 18.18 -11.85 43.45
N GLN A 56 19.29 -12.61 43.49
CA GLN A 56 20.29 -12.50 44.55
C GLN A 56 21.09 -11.19 44.50
N ASN A 57 21.22 -10.59 43.31
CA ASN A 57 22.02 -9.39 43.08
C ASN A 57 21.19 -8.21 42.57
N ALA A 58 19.87 -8.18 42.83
CA ALA A 58 18.93 -7.20 42.27
C ALA A 58 19.43 -5.74 42.25
N GLN A 59 20.02 -5.26 43.36
CA GLN A 59 20.58 -3.91 43.45
C GLN A 59 21.83 -3.68 42.59
N ALA A 60 22.73 -4.65 42.49
CA ALA A 60 23.96 -4.54 41.70
C ALA A 60 23.73 -4.84 40.21
N ALA A 61 22.81 -5.75 39.91
CA ALA A 61 22.37 -6.08 38.55
C ALA A 61 21.47 -5.00 37.94
N GLY A 62 20.86 -4.15 38.78
CA GLY A 62 19.93 -3.13 38.33
C GLY A 62 18.65 -3.73 37.76
N LYS A 63 18.19 -4.84 38.34
CA LYS A 63 17.06 -5.61 37.84
C LYS A 63 16.11 -6.01 38.96
N VAL A 64 14.85 -6.20 38.59
CA VAL A 64 13.81 -6.71 39.49
C VAL A 64 13.00 -7.78 38.76
N VAL A 65 12.76 -8.90 39.44
CA VAL A 65 11.88 -9.96 38.96
C VAL A 65 10.60 -9.97 39.82
N LYS A 66 9.46 -9.72 39.19
CA LYS A 66 8.14 -9.74 39.84
C LYS A 66 7.34 -10.95 39.39
N VAL A 67 6.52 -11.48 40.29
CA VAL A 67 5.65 -12.64 40.05
C VAL A 67 4.22 -12.35 40.49
N VAL A 68 3.26 -12.95 39.80
CA VAL A 68 1.84 -12.99 40.20
C VAL A 68 1.48 -14.42 40.57
N ARG A 69 0.93 -14.58 41.77
CA ARG A 69 0.42 -15.85 42.28
C ARG A 69 -1.10 -15.87 42.26
N ASP A 70 -1.67 -17.01 41.91
CA ASP A 70 -3.09 -17.28 42.11
C ASP A 70 -3.30 -17.94 43.47
N THR A 71 -3.84 -17.20 44.44
CA THR A 71 -4.01 -17.71 45.80
C THR A 71 -5.10 -18.77 45.91
N GLU A 72 -5.94 -18.94 44.88
CA GLU A 72 -6.93 -20.04 44.81
C GLU A 72 -6.34 -21.32 44.19
N ALA A 73 -5.18 -21.22 43.53
CA ALA A 73 -4.44 -22.33 42.95
C ALA A 73 -3.16 -22.64 43.76
N ASP A 74 -3.31 -22.79 45.09
CA ASP A 74 -2.20 -23.10 46.02
C ASP A 74 -1.03 -22.09 45.94
N SER A 75 -1.33 -20.82 45.67
CA SER A 75 -0.33 -19.75 45.48
C SER A 75 0.67 -20.04 44.35
N LYS A 76 0.28 -20.83 43.34
CA LYS A 76 1.09 -21.10 42.15
C LYS A 76 1.44 -19.81 41.42
N ILE A 77 2.67 -19.71 40.92
CA ILE A 77 3.11 -18.62 40.04
C ILE A 77 2.44 -18.82 38.68
N ILE A 78 1.64 -17.85 38.27
CA ILE A 78 0.91 -17.88 36.98
C ILE A 78 1.46 -16.88 35.97
N SER A 79 2.27 -15.91 36.42
CA SER A 79 2.91 -14.92 35.55
C SER A 79 4.13 -14.32 36.23
N PHE A 80 5.10 -13.83 35.44
CA PHE A 80 6.24 -13.07 35.93
C PHE A 80 6.67 -11.99 34.94
N ALA A 81 7.42 -11.01 35.43
CA ALA A 81 8.06 -9.97 34.63
C ALA A 81 9.49 -9.68 35.10
N LYS A 82 10.39 -9.41 34.15
CA LYS A 82 11.76 -8.92 34.39
C LYS A 82 11.85 -7.45 34.00
N TRP A 83 12.40 -6.65 34.90
CA TRP A 83 12.57 -5.21 34.72
C TRP A 83 14.03 -4.82 34.86
N ASP A 84 14.53 -4.01 33.93
CA ASP A 84 15.74 -3.22 34.15
C ASP A 84 15.37 -1.88 34.81
N LEU A 85 16.15 -1.46 35.80
CA LEU A 85 16.00 -0.19 36.51
C LEU A 85 16.93 0.91 35.95
N PRO A 86 16.53 2.19 35.99
CA PRO A 86 17.29 3.30 35.43
C PRO A 86 18.59 3.64 36.16
N ASN A 87 18.64 3.51 37.50
CA ASN A 87 19.66 4.14 38.34
C ASN A 87 20.79 3.22 38.84
N VAL A 88 21.17 2.20 38.07
CA VAL A 88 22.21 1.25 38.49
C VAL A 88 23.26 1.07 37.38
N SER A 89 24.53 1.30 37.73
CA SER A 89 25.68 0.89 36.91
C SER A 89 25.65 -0.62 36.77
N LYS A 90 25.17 -1.13 35.64
CA LYS A 90 25.13 -2.56 35.36
C LYS A 90 26.56 -3.10 35.31
N VAL A 91 26.94 -3.91 36.29
CA VAL A 91 28.07 -4.81 36.11
C VAL A 91 27.59 -5.87 35.13
N GLY A 92 28.12 -5.88 33.91
CA GLY A 92 27.75 -6.88 32.91
C GLY A 92 28.02 -8.27 33.46
N HIS A 93 26.96 -8.98 33.86
CA HIS A 93 27.04 -10.39 34.19
C HIS A 93 26.57 -11.18 32.98
N GLN A 94 27.52 -11.76 32.26
CA GLN A 94 27.24 -12.76 31.26
C GLN A 94 27.40 -14.12 31.95
N VAL A 95 26.31 -14.88 32.03
CA VAL A 95 26.39 -16.26 32.47
C VAL A 95 27.22 -17.00 31.42
N ASP A 96 28.39 -17.49 31.82
CA ASP A 96 29.30 -18.22 30.94
C ASP A 96 28.82 -19.67 30.85
N SER A 97 27.75 -19.87 30.08
CA SER A 97 27.10 -21.16 29.88
C SER A 97 27.32 -21.64 28.45
N ALA A 98 27.80 -22.88 28.32
CA ALA A 98 27.97 -23.51 27.02
C ALA A 98 26.60 -23.82 26.42
N TRP A 99 26.20 -23.07 25.38
CA TRP A 99 25.03 -23.37 24.58
C TRP A 99 25.13 -24.76 23.95
N HIS A 100 24.00 -25.45 23.78
CA HIS A 100 23.94 -26.69 23.02
C HIS A 100 24.35 -26.44 21.57
N GLU A 101 24.91 -27.44 20.89
CA GLU A 101 25.36 -27.30 19.50
C GLU A 101 24.22 -26.95 18.53
N ASP A 102 23.00 -27.40 18.83
CA ASP A 102 21.79 -27.08 18.06
C ASP A 102 21.24 -25.67 18.31
N THR A 103 21.78 -24.91 19.28
CA THR A 103 21.38 -23.52 19.48
C THR A 103 21.83 -22.68 18.29
N ARG A 104 20.85 -22.13 17.57
CA ARG A 104 21.08 -21.30 16.38
C ARG A 104 21.44 -19.87 16.76
N ARG A 105 22.70 -19.72 17.19
CA ARG A 105 23.36 -18.48 17.60
C ARG A 105 23.15 -17.33 16.60
N GLU A 106 23.09 -17.62 15.32
CA GLU A 106 22.88 -16.63 14.27
C GLU A 106 21.55 -15.87 14.43
N PHE A 107 20.48 -16.49 14.95
CA PHE A 107 19.22 -15.79 15.23
C PHE A 107 19.19 -15.16 16.62
N LEU A 108 19.92 -15.74 17.59
CA LEU A 108 20.03 -15.19 18.94
C LEU A 108 20.82 -13.88 18.95
N ASP A 109 22.01 -13.90 18.34
CA ASP A 109 22.94 -12.78 18.31
C ASP A 109 22.35 -11.61 17.48
N ILE A 110 21.73 -11.89 16.34
CA ILE A 110 21.05 -10.87 15.51
C ILE A 110 19.88 -10.22 16.26
N TYR A 111 19.08 -11.00 16.99
CA TYR A 111 17.98 -10.45 17.78
C TYR A 111 18.50 -9.50 18.86
N HIS A 112 19.52 -9.92 19.62
CA HIS A 112 20.12 -9.09 20.66
C HIS A 112 20.69 -7.76 20.11
N GLU A 113 21.36 -7.82 18.96
CA GLU A 113 21.85 -6.62 18.27
C GLU A 113 20.70 -5.69 17.88
N LYS A 114 19.68 -6.23 17.19
CA LYS A 114 18.50 -5.45 16.77
C LYS A 114 17.77 -4.80 17.93
N ALA A 115 17.52 -5.54 19.02
CA ALA A 115 16.84 -5.03 20.21
C ALA A 115 17.64 -3.92 20.90
N ARG A 116 18.97 -4.10 21.04
CA ARG A 116 19.86 -3.07 21.59
C ARG A 116 19.83 -1.80 20.75
N ASP A 117 19.93 -1.93 19.44
CA ASP A 117 19.98 -0.80 18.53
C ASP A 117 18.62 -0.08 18.47
N ALA A 118 17.51 -0.82 18.48
CA ALA A 118 16.17 -0.25 18.54
C ALA A 118 15.92 0.52 19.85
N LYS A 119 16.37 -0.01 20.99
CA LYS A 119 16.35 0.74 22.26
C LYS A 119 17.13 2.04 22.15
N ALA A 120 18.35 1.99 21.58
CA ALA A 120 19.17 3.17 21.41
C ALA A 120 18.49 4.24 20.53
N ARG A 121 17.80 3.83 19.46
CA ARG A 121 17.03 4.76 18.61
C ARG A 121 15.82 5.37 19.32
N VAL A 122 15.09 4.58 20.10
CA VAL A 122 13.85 5.05 20.78
C VAL A 122 14.14 5.87 22.03
N VAL A 123 15.08 5.44 22.86
CA VAL A 123 15.34 6.02 24.20
C VAL A 123 16.55 6.95 24.19
N GLY A 124 17.51 6.73 23.29
CA GLY A 124 18.82 7.40 23.32
C GLY A 124 19.59 7.06 24.59
N ASP A 125 20.31 8.06 25.11
CA ASP A 125 21.10 7.94 26.35
C ASP A 125 20.28 8.16 27.64
N LYS A 126 18.95 8.34 27.51
CA LYS A 126 18.08 8.57 28.67
C LYS A 126 17.99 7.32 29.53
N LEU A 127 18.07 7.50 30.85
CA LEU A 127 17.75 6.44 31.79
C LEU A 127 16.25 6.11 31.70
N CYS A 128 15.91 4.83 31.69
CA CYS A 128 14.53 4.36 31.60
C CYS A 128 14.34 3.08 32.41
N TYR A 129 13.09 2.83 32.80
CA TYR A 129 12.67 1.47 33.11
C TYR A 129 12.53 0.69 31.80
N ARG A 130 13.01 -0.55 31.76
CA ARG A 130 12.75 -1.45 30.61
C ARG A 130 12.07 -2.71 31.08
N LEU A 131 10.90 -3.00 30.55
CA LEU A 131 10.27 -4.32 30.69
C LEU A 131 10.97 -5.24 29.69
N THR A 132 11.92 -6.05 30.17
CA THR A 132 12.73 -6.93 29.32
C THR A 132 12.03 -8.24 29.03
N PHE A 133 11.11 -8.65 29.92
CA PHE A 133 10.35 -9.87 29.72
C PHE A 133 9.04 -9.82 30.50
N ILE A 134 7.98 -10.37 29.92
CA ILE A 134 6.75 -10.71 30.63
C ILE A 134 6.17 -12.02 30.08
N GLY A 135 5.85 -12.95 30.97
CA GLY A 135 5.26 -14.24 30.61
C GLY A 135 4.04 -14.50 31.46
N THR A 136 2.95 -14.97 30.85
CA THR A 136 1.78 -15.50 31.56
C THR A 136 1.56 -16.92 31.06
N HIS A 137 1.38 -17.85 32.00
CA HIS A 137 1.09 -19.24 31.66
C HIS A 137 -0.17 -19.32 30.77
N PRO A 138 -0.19 -20.12 29.69
CA PRO A 138 -1.30 -20.16 28.73
C PRO A 138 -2.69 -20.30 29.36
N ASP A 139 -2.86 -21.21 30.33
CA ASP A 139 -4.14 -21.44 31.05
C ASP A 139 -4.67 -20.23 31.85
N PHE A 140 -3.83 -19.22 32.07
CA PHE A 140 -4.12 -18.03 32.89
C PHE A 140 -4.09 -16.72 32.08
N GLN A 141 -3.96 -16.80 30.75
CA GLN A 141 -4.04 -15.62 29.89
C GLN A 141 -5.41 -14.94 29.99
N GLY A 142 -5.45 -13.62 29.73
CA GLY A 142 -6.68 -12.82 29.80
C GLY A 142 -7.20 -12.53 31.21
N ARG A 143 -6.55 -13.04 32.26
CA ARG A 143 -7.00 -12.86 33.65
C ARG A 143 -6.41 -11.65 34.39
N GLY A 144 -5.66 -10.79 33.69
CA GLY A 144 -5.12 -9.53 34.22
C GLY A 144 -3.75 -9.62 34.91
N ALA A 145 -3.12 -10.79 34.99
CA ALA A 145 -1.80 -10.97 35.63
C ALA A 145 -0.70 -10.10 34.98
N ALA A 146 -0.60 -10.12 33.64
CA ALA A 146 0.34 -9.27 32.91
C ALA A 146 0.09 -7.77 33.17
N THR A 147 -1.17 -7.34 33.23
CA THR A 147 -1.53 -5.96 33.54
C THR A 147 -1.04 -5.51 34.92
N LEU A 148 -1.15 -6.39 35.93
CA LEU A 148 -0.65 -6.09 37.28
C LEU A 148 0.87 -5.90 37.31
N LEU A 149 1.60 -6.79 36.65
CA LEU A 149 3.06 -6.72 36.52
C LEU A 149 3.51 -5.45 35.79
N THR A 150 2.82 -5.10 34.70
CA THR A 150 3.12 -3.88 33.94
C THR A 150 2.81 -2.62 34.75
N LYS A 151 1.66 -2.58 35.44
CA LYS A 151 1.26 -1.43 36.28
C LYS A 151 2.25 -1.15 37.41
N TRP A 152 2.84 -2.19 38.01
CA TRP A 152 3.88 -2.01 39.02
C TRP A 152 5.06 -1.17 38.51
N GLY A 153 5.58 -1.48 37.33
CA GLY A 153 6.70 -0.73 36.75
C GLY A 153 6.29 0.69 36.36
N LEU A 154 5.08 0.83 35.80
CA LEU A 154 4.51 2.13 35.40
C LEU A 154 4.31 3.08 36.59
N GLU A 155 3.79 2.60 37.71
CA GLU A 155 3.56 3.42 38.90
C GLU A 155 4.87 3.98 39.48
N ARG A 156 5.91 3.15 39.55
CA ARG A 156 7.24 3.56 40.02
C ARG A 156 7.91 4.53 39.06
N ALA A 157 7.90 4.20 37.78
CA ALA A 157 8.46 5.04 36.74
C ALA A 157 7.79 6.42 36.70
N LYS A 158 6.47 6.50 36.97
CA LYS A 158 5.74 7.76 37.12
C LYS A 158 6.18 8.55 38.36
N GLN A 159 6.31 7.89 39.51
CA GLN A 159 6.77 8.53 40.76
C GLN A 159 8.19 9.12 40.61
N GLU A 160 9.05 8.42 39.89
CA GLU A 160 10.44 8.80 39.66
C GLU A 160 10.65 9.63 38.39
N SER A 161 9.58 9.89 37.62
CA SER A 161 9.61 10.62 36.34
C SER A 161 10.55 10.03 35.27
N PHE A 162 10.76 8.70 35.27
CA PHE A 162 11.53 8.00 34.23
C PHE A 162 10.62 7.43 33.15
N PRO A 163 11.00 7.47 31.86
CA PRO A 163 10.24 6.79 30.81
C PRO A 163 10.28 5.27 30.98
N VAL A 164 9.31 4.59 30.35
CA VAL A 164 9.23 3.13 30.29
C VAL A 164 9.33 2.64 28.85
N TYR A 165 10.28 1.75 28.58
CA TYR A 165 10.53 1.15 27.28
C TYR A 165 10.26 -0.35 27.28
N LEU A 166 9.77 -0.87 26.15
CA LEU A 166 9.62 -2.31 25.92
C LEU A 166 9.63 -2.66 24.44
N GLU A 167 9.98 -3.90 24.15
CA GLU A 167 9.73 -4.56 22.88
C GLU A 167 8.48 -5.44 23.01
N SER A 168 7.46 -5.17 22.20
CA SER A 168 6.19 -5.88 22.21
C SER A 168 6.05 -6.72 20.96
N THR A 169 5.71 -8.01 21.10
CA THR A 169 5.15 -8.77 19.99
C THR A 169 3.91 -8.06 19.43
N ILE A 170 3.60 -8.27 18.16
CA ILE A 170 2.44 -7.64 17.50
C ILE A 170 1.15 -7.97 18.27
N ALA A 171 0.95 -9.22 18.65
CA ALA A 171 -0.23 -9.69 19.39
C ALA A 171 -0.41 -9.02 20.76
N ALA A 172 0.68 -8.66 21.45
CA ALA A 172 0.62 -8.02 22.77
C ALA A 172 0.52 -6.48 22.69
N SER A 173 0.78 -5.88 21.52
CA SER A 173 0.92 -4.43 21.40
C SER A 173 -0.34 -3.66 21.79
N SER A 174 -1.52 -4.21 21.51
CA SER A 174 -2.80 -3.60 21.90
C SER A 174 -2.96 -3.46 23.43
N LEU A 175 -2.40 -4.38 24.22
CA LEU A 175 -2.40 -4.30 25.68
C LEU A 175 -1.58 -3.11 26.14
N TYR A 176 -0.38 -2.94 25.60
CA TYR A 176 0.51 -1.85 25.99
C TYR A 176 -0.02 -0.49 25.55
N ARG A 177 -0.66 -0.39 24.37
CA ARG A 177 -1.35 0.85 23.96
C ARG A 177 -2.42 1.27 24.96
N ARG A 178 -3.27 0.34 25.44
CA ARG A 178 -4.25 0.62 26.53
C ARG A 178 -3.60 1.04 27.85
N LEU A 179 -2.32 0.75 28.02
CA LEU A 179 -1.51 1.18 29.16
C LEU A 179 -0.71 2.47 28.86
N GLY A 180 -1.01 3.18 27.77
CA GLY A 180 -0.42 4.47 27.42
C GLY A 180 0.95 4.40 26.74
N PHE A 181 1.32 3.26 26.15
CA PHE A 181 2.53 3.15 25.34
C PHE A 181 2.28 3.55 23.88
N VAL A 182 3.26 4.19 23.26
CA VAL A 182 3.25 4.55 21.84
C VAL A 182 4.35 3.78 21.12
N SER A 183 4.03 3.18 19.97
CA SER A 183 5.02 2.54 19.08
C SER A 183 5.86 3.62 18.40
N LEU A 184 7.19 3.57 18.54
CA LEU A 184 8.09 4.60 18.00
C LEU A 184 9.14 4.07 17.02
N ASP A 185 9.32 2.75 16.98
CA ASP A 185 10.22 2.01 16.09
C ASP A 185 9.73 0.55 16.03
N GLY A 186 10.37 -0.28 15.22
CA GLY A 186 10.10 -1.70 15.17
C GLY A 186 11.32 -2.51 14.77
N LEU A 187 11.24 -3.81 15.05
CA LEU A 187 12.26 -4.77 14.65
C LEU A 187 11.60 -5.91 13.87
N SER A 188 12.33 -6.37 12.85
CA SER A 188 11.89 -7.46 11.99
C SER A 188 13.08 -8.37 11.66
N MET A 189 12.81 -9.67 11.59
CA MET A 189 13.77 -10.73 11.27
C MET A 189 13.15 -11.77 10.34
N ASN A 190 13.87 -12.13 9.28
CA ASN A 190 13.52 -13.27 8.46
C ASN A 190 13.97 -14.55 9.17
N LEU A 191 13.04 -15.48 9.38
CA LEU A 191 13.27 -16.77 9.98
C LEU A 191 13.24 -17.87 8.91
N PRO A 192 13.90 -19.02 9.18
CA PRO A 192 13.82 -20.18 8.29
C PRO A 192 12.37 -20.67 8.19
N LYS A 193 12.00 -21.18 7.00
CA LYS A 193 10.68 -21.79 6.81
C LYS A 193 10.54 -23.02 7.69
N VAL A 194 9.51 -23.02 8.54
CA VAL A 194 9.00 -24.24 9.18
C VAL A 194 8.06 -24.91 8.15
N ASN A 195 7.98 -26.25 8.09
CA ASN A 195 7.33 -27.08 7.05
C ASN A 195 5.80 -26.84 6.78
N ARG A 196 5.36 -25.59 6.60
CA ARG A 196 4.04 -25.18 6.11
C ARG A 196 4.24 -24.18 4.98
N ASP A 197 3.47 -24.33 3.90
CA ASP A 197 3.61 -23.61 2.61
C ASP A 197 3.16 -22.13 2.66
N ASP A 198 3.25 -21.49 3.83
CA ASP A 198 2.55 -20.24 4.13
C ASP A 198 3.55 -19.07 4.14
N GLY A 199 3.97 -18.59 2.96
CA GLY A 199 4.69 -17.31 2.83
C GLY A 199 6.09 -17.21 3.51
N PRO A 200 6.65 -15.98 3.62
CA PRO A 200 7.88 -15.73 4.37
C PRO A 200 7.62 -15.79 5.88
N ASN A 201 8.44 -16.54 6.62
CA ASN A 201 8.38 -16.61 8.08
C ASN A 201 9.10 -15.38 8.68
N VAL A 202 8.37 -14.32 9.01
CA VAL A 202 8.92 -13.07 9.55
C VAL A 202 8.54 -12.94 11.02
N TYR A 203 9.53 -12.67 11.88
CA TYR A 203 9.32 -12.29 13.27
C TYR A 203 9.33 -10.78 13.43
N GLU A 204 8.41 -10.24 14.22
CA GLU A 204 8.25 -8.80 14.42
C GLU A 204 7.91 -8.39 15.85
N GLU A 205 8.48 -7.27 16.27
CA GLU A 205 8.10 -6.57 17.48
C GLU A 205 8.05 -5.06 17.26
N LEU A 206 7.19 -4.39 18.02
CA LEU A 206 7.08 -2.95 18.11
C LEU A 206 7.85 -2.46 19.33
N CYS A 207 8.74 -1.48 19.11
CA CYS A 207 9.48 -0.83 20.17
C CYS A 207 8.64 0.33 20.70
N MET A 208 8.17 0.19 21.93
CA MET A 208 7.18 1.09 22.51
C MET A 208 7.75 1.87 23.67
N LEU A 209 7.34 3.13 23.78
CA LEU A 209 7.76 4.05 24.85
C LEU A 209 6.54 4.64 25.53
N ARG A 210 6.61 4.76 26.85
CA ARG A 210 5.70 5.57 27.65
C ARG A 210 6.47 6.66 28.39
N THR A 211 5.99 7.89 28.25
CA THR A 211 6.48 9.09 28.92
C THR A 211 5.37 9.71 29.78
N TRP A 212 5.73 10.68 30.62
CA TRP A 212 4.80 11.34 31.55
C TRP A 212 4.50 12.80 31.21
N GLU A 213 5.08 13.31 30.12
CA GLU A 213 4.72 14.62 29.59
C GLU A 213 3.25 14.59 29.15
N GLU A 214 2.48 15.62 29.51
CA GLU A 214 1.09 15.82 29.08
C GLU A 214 1.07 16.04 27.56
N SER A 215 1.05 14.95 26.78
CA SER A 215 0.43 14.99 25.46
C SER A 215 -1.00 14.52 25.65
N ASP A 216 -1.90 15.49 25.80
CA ASP A 216 -3.34 15.26 25.71
C ASP A 216 -3.66 14.52 24.41
N GLY A 217 -4.13 13.29 24.57
CA GLY A 217 -5.16 12.69 23.74
C GLY A 217 -4.98 12.74 22.23
N MET A 218 -4.30 11.75 21.68
CA MET A 218 -4.93 10.92 20.64
C MET A 218 -4.44 9.50 20.80
N ASP A 219 -5.21 8.66 21.50
CA ASP A 219 -5.01 7.22 21.54
C ASP A 219 -5.16 6.58 20.14
N TYR A 220 -5.69 7.33 19.17
CA TYR A 220 -6.00 6.89 17.83
C TYR A 220 -5.99 8.09 16.87
N TRP A 221 -5.30 7.97 15.72
CA TRP A 221 -5.32 8.96 14.65
C TRP A 221 -6.38 8.59 13.61
N ASP A 222 -7.32 9.48 13.33
CA ASP A 222 -8.46 9.26 12.44
C ASP A 222 -8.62 10.32 11.33
N SER A 223 -7.62 11.18 11.15
CA SER A 223 -7.60 12.21 10.11
C SER A 223 -7.45 11.64 8.69
N SER A 224 -7.50 12.53 7.70
CA SER A 224 -7.39 12.22 6.28
C SER A 224 -5.96 11.86 5.87
N LEU A 225 -5.82 10.94 4.92
CA LEU A 225 -4.54 10.62 4.26
C LEU A 225 -4.20 11.53 3.09
N ASP A 226 -4.99 12.57 2.82
CA ASP A 226 -4.61 13.59 1.84
C ASP A 226 -3.25 14.19 2.23
N ILE A 227 -2.35 14.38 1.26
CA ILE A 227 -0.94 14.73 1.55
C ILE A 227 -0.85 16.04 2.33
N SER A 228 -1.65 17.04 1.97
CA SER A 228 -1.68 18.33 2.69
C SER A 228 -2.12 18.19 4.16
N ASN A 229 -3.13 17.36 4.43
CA ASN A 229 -3.64 17.16 5.79
C ASN A 229 -2.63 16.40 6.64
N LEU A 230 -1.98 15.37 6.08
CA LEU A 230 -0.89 14.66 6.75
C LEU A 230 0.27 15.58 7.11
N GLN A 231 0.67 16.47 6.20
CA GLN A 231 1.72 17.45 6.47
C GLN A 231 1.34 18.39 7.62
N MET A 232 0.09 18.88 7.64
CA MET A 232 -0.43 19.71 8.74
C MET A 232 -0.44 18.94 10.08
N ASP A 233 -0.84 17.68 10.08
CA ASP A 233 -0.83 16.83 11.28
C ASP A 233 0.60 16.65 11.81
N TYR A 234 1.58 16.43 10.92
CA TYR A 234 2.98 16.31 11.31
C TYR A 234 3.57 17.63 11.83
N GLU A 235 3.17 18.77 11.26
CA GLU A 235 3.52 20.10 11.76
C GLU A 235 2.90 20.39 13.13
N ALA A 236 1.69 19.87 13.38
CA ALA A 236 1.01 19.95 14.67
C ALA A 236 1.60 18.99 15.74
N GLY A 237 2.58 18.16 15.37
CA GLY A 237 3.30 17.27 16.28
C GLY A 237 2.80 15.82 16.30
N ILE A 238 1.86 15.44 15.43
CA ILE A 238 1.51 14.03 15.24
C ILE A 238 2.72 13.28 14.69
N LYS A 239 3.03 12.14 15.32
CA LYS A 239 4.16 11.30 14.89
C LYS A 239 3.75 10.46 13.68
N ILE A 240 4.67 10.29 12.73
CA ILE A 240 4.45 9.43 11.56
C ILE A 240 4.07 8.01 12.00
N GLN A 241 4.70 7.51 13.07
CA GLN A 241 4.41 6.19 13.65
C GLN A 241 2.97 6.04 14.13
N THR A 242 2.34 7.12 14.65
CA THR A 242 0.92 7.09 15.04
C THR A 242 0.03 6.89 13.82
N VAL A 243 0.36 7.56 12.70
CA VAL A 243 -0.34 7.39 11.42
C VAL A 243 -0.13 5.97 10.87
N VAL A 244 1.10 5.45 10.91
CA VAL A 244 1.40 4.06 10.51
C VAL A 244 0.58 3.05 11.32
N GLN A 245 0.48 3.23 12.64
CA GLN A 245 -0.34 2.34 13.48
C GLN A 245 -1.81 2.36 13.05
N ALA A 246 -2.39 3.55 12.87
CA ALA A 246 -3.77 3.69 12.44
C ALA A 246 -4.02 3.07 11.05
N ILE A 247 -3.08 3.19 10.12
CA ILE A 247 -3.14 2.54 8.81
C ILE A 247 -3.18 1.02 8.95
N PHE A 248 -2.28 0.44 9.75
CA PHE A 248 -2.24 -1.02 9.93
C PHE A 248 -3.46 -1.55 10.67
N ASP A 249 -3.99 -0.80 11.64
CA ASP A 249 -5.25 -1.14 12.31
C ASP A 249 -6.41 -1.16 11.28
N ARG A 250 -6.45 -0.21 10.33
CA ARG A 250 -7.43 -0.20 9.21
C ARG A 250 -7.24 -1.37 8.25
N ILE A 251 -5.99 -1.70 7.90
CA ILE A 251 -5.67 -2.83 7.00
C ILE A 251 -6.10 -4.15 7.64
N GLU A 252 -5.79 -4.36 8.92
CA GLU A 252 -6.19 -5.57 9.67
C GLU A 252 -7.72 -5.70 9.72
N ALA A 253 -8.43 -4.63 10.06
CA ALA A 253 -9.89 -4.64 10.07
C ALA A 253 -10.49 -4.91 8.68
N TYR A 254 -9.87 -4.40 7.61
CA TYR A 254 -10.37 -4.59 6.25
C TYR A 254 -10.02 -5.96 5.64
N ALA A 255 -9.05 -6.69 6.20
CA ALA A 255 -8.71 -8.03 5.72
C ALA A 255 -9.91 -9.00 5.79
N GLU A 256 -10.80 -8.80 6.78
CA GLU A 256 -12.07 -9.54 6.92
C GLU A 256 -13.11 -9.18 5.82
N VAL A 257 -13.00 -8.00 5.22
CA VAL A 257 -13.84 -7.58 4.10
C VAL A 257 -13.27 -8.13 2.80
N GLN A 258 -11.98 -7.94 2.58
CA GLN A 258 -11.31 -8.29 1.33
C GLN A 258 -9.80 -8.53 1.53
N LYS A 259 -9.43 -9.79 1.81
CA LYS A 259 -8.03 -10.21 2.01
C LYS A 259 -7.10 -10.06 0.78
N SER A 260 -7.67 -9.99 -0.42
CA SER A 260 -6.92 -10.08 -1.69
C SER A 260 -6.29 -8.75 -2.15
N VAL A 261 -6.32 -7.69 -1.34
CA VAL A 261 -5.81 -6.35 -1.71
C VAL A 261 -4.30 -6.35 -1.96
N TRP A 262 -3.56 -7.07 -1.10
CA TRP A 262 -2.11 -7.07 -1.08
C TRP A 262 -1.58 -8.42 -1.59
N ILE A 263 -0.67 -8.38 -2.58
CA ILE A 263 0.16 -9.55 -2.93
C ILE A 263 1.35 -9.62 -1.97
N HIS A 264 1.90 -8.46 -1.59
CA HIS A 264 2.92 -8.32 -0.57
C HIS A 264 2.57 -7.13 0.31
N LEU A 265 2.43 -7.34 1.61
CA LEU A 265 2.29 -6.27 2.60
C LEU A 265 3.60 -6.18 3.39
N GLN A 266 4.14 -4.98 3.56
CA GLN A 266 5.30 -4.78 4.42
C GLN A 266 4.94 -5.02 5.88
N SER A 267 5.94 -5.50 6.60
CA SER A 267 5.91 -5.69 8.03
C SER A 267 5.71 -4.33 8.74
N ILE A 268 4.80 -4.24 9.71
CA ILE A 268 4.57 -2.97 10.44
C ILE A 268 5.84 -2.54 11.17
N GLY A 269 6.61 -3.48 11.71
CA GLY A 269 7.87 -3.18 12.40
C GLY A 269 8.88 -2.51 11.48
N LYS A 270 8.97 -2.95 10.22
CA LYS A 270 9.85 -2.34 9.22
C LYS A 270 9.42 -0.91 8.89
N ILE A 271 8.13 -0.67 8.64
CA ILE A 271 7.63 0.68 8.33
C ILE A 271 7.79 1.62 9.51
N MET A 272 7.56 1.15 10.74
CA MET A 272 7.81 1.94 11.96
C MET A 272 9.27 2.39 12.05
N SER A 273 10.19 1.51 11.69
CA SER A 273 11.63 1.81 11.66
C SER A 273 12.01 2.80 10.55
N GLU A 274 11.46 2.61 9.35
CA GLU A 274 11.64 3.56 8.24
C GLU A 274 11.07 4.94 8.58
N ALA A 275 9.86 5.00 9.16
CA ALA A 275 9.23 6.22 9.65
C ALA A 275 10.07 6.92 10.72
N HIS A 276 10.67 6.17 11.64
CA HIS A 276 11.60 6.73 12.63
C HIS A 276 12.85 7.30 11.97
N ALA A 277 13.44 6.58 11.00
CA ALA A 277 14.64 7.00 10.30
C ALA A 277 14.46 8.31 9.50
N LEU A 278 13.23 8.63 9.06
CA LEU A 278 12.91 9.88 8.37
C LEU A 278 13.26 11.13 9.20
N TYR A 279 13.11 11.09 10.52
CA TYR A 279 13.47 12.20 11.41
C TYR A 279 14.98 12.44 11.47
N SER A 280 15.78 11.38 11.34
CA SER A 280 17.25 11.49 11.30
C SER A 280 17.75 11.89 9.91
N ARG A 281 17.08 11.43 8.85
CA ARG A 281 17.43 11.77 7.46
C ARG A 281 17.10 13.23 7.12
N TRP A 282 16.01 13.77 7.69
CA TRP A 282 15.61 15.18 7.54
C TRP A 282 15.27 15.82 8.89
N PRO A 283 16.31 16.20 9.67
CA PRO A 283 16.11 16.76 11.01
C PRO A 283 15.54 18.17 10.99
N ASP A 284 15.88 19.00 9.99
CA ASP A 284 15.28 20.32 9.80
C ASP A 284 13.91 20.18 9.09
N PRO A 285 12.79 20.59 9.72
CA PRO A 285 11.49 20.58 9.08
C PRO A 285 11.44 21.31 7.73
N LYS A 286 12.27 22.35 7.53
CA LYS A 286 12.31 23.13 6.28
C LYS A 286 12.94 22.39 5.10
N GLU A 287 13.69 21.33 5.36
CA GLU A 287 14.36 20.51 4.34
C GLU A 287 13.58 19.22 4.03
N ARG A 288 12.44 19.00 4.68
CA ARG A 288 11.62 17.79 4.46
C ARG A 288 11.08 17.77 3.04
N PRO A 289 11.26 16.65 2.30
CA PRO A 289 10.77 16.52 0.94
C PRO A 289 9.23 16.40 0.87
N LEU A 290 8.69 16.53 -0.34
CA LEU A 290 7.25 16.60 -0.59
C LEU A 290 6.46 15.37 -0.10
N LEU A 291 7.09 14.18 -0.09
CA LEU A 291 6.45 12.94 0.35
C LEU A 291 6.94 12.48 1.73
N TRP A 292 7.57 13.35 2.53
CA TRP A 292 8.08 12.98 3.85
C TRP A 292 6.99 12.40 4.74
N GLY A 293 7.12 11.11 5.09
CA GLY A 293 6.16 10.38 5.91
C GLY A 293 4.90 9.93 5.19
N VAL A 294 4.76 10.20 3.88
CA VAL A 294 3.55 9.91 3.11
C VAL A 294 3.48 8.42 2.76
N PRO A 295 2.46 7.68 3.21
CA PRO A 295 2.29 6.25 2.92
C PRO A 295 1.82 6.03 1.48
N PHE A 296 2.46 5.10 0.77
CA PHE A 296 2.10 4.75 -0.60
C PHE A 296 2.21 3.25 -0.89
N SER A 297 1.44 2.81 -1.88
CA SER A 297 1.51 1.44 -2.40
C SER A 297 1.99 1.44 -3.85
N VAL A 298 2.43 0.28 -4.34
CA VAL A 298 2.75 0.10 -5.75
C VAL A 298 2.03 -1.12 -6.31
N LYS A 299 1.55 -1.03 -7.54
CA LYS A 299 1.06 -2.19 -8.30
C LYS A 299 2.15 -3.25 -8.39
N ASP A 300 1.78 -4.52 -8.33
CA ASP A 300 2.76 -5.62 -8.29
C ASP A 300 3.62 -5.78 -9.56
N SER A 301 3.33 -5.03 -10.64
CA SER A 301 4.20 -4.91 -11.82
C SER A 301 5.37 -3.95 -11.64
N ILE A 302 5.47 -3.23 -10.52
CA ILE A 302 6.53 -2.25 -10.24
C ILE A 302 7.58 -2.91 -9.36
N ASN A 303 8.84 -2.93 -9.83
CA ASN A 303 9.93 -3.56 -9.09
C ASN A 303 10.26 -2.79 -7.81
N VAL A 304 10.44 -3.57 -6.74
CA VAL A 304 11.03 -3.14 -5.47
C VAL A 304 12.11 -4.16 -5.15
N ALA A 305 13.35 -3.70 -4.97
CA ALA A 305 14.49 -4.58 -4.72
C ALA A 305 14.20 -5.57 -3.59
N GLU A 306 14.60 -6.82 -3.78
CA GLU A 306 14.45 -7.92 -2.82
C GLU A 306 13.00 -8.37 -2.53
N ILE A 307 11.99 -7.76 -3.17
CA ILE A 307 10.58 -8.13 -3.03
C ILE A 307 10.06 -8.73 -4.34
N PRO A 308 9.53 -9.96 -4.36
CA PRO A 308 9.06 -10.61 -5.58
C PRO A 308 8.05 -9.75 -6.37
N THR A 309 8.32 -9.53 -7.65
CA THR A 309 7.39 -8.98 -8.65
C THR A 309 6.72 -10.16 -9.33
N THR A 310 5.42 -10.35 -9.10
CA THR A 310 4.67 -11.51 -9.60
C THR A 310 3.88 -11.21 -10.85
N ILE A 311 3.61 -9.92 -11.15
CA ILE A 311 2.76 -9.48 -12.27
C ILE A 311 1.37 -10.15 -12.30
N GLY A 312 0.86 -10.56 -11.13
CA GLY A 312 -0.35 -11.37 -11.01
C GLY A 312 -0.21 -12.78 -11.61
N CYS A 313 1.01 -13.27 -11.80
CA CYS A 313 1.35 -14.56 -12.39
C CYS A 313 2.49 -15.26 -11.61
N PRO A 314 2.15 -16.15 -10.65
CA PRO A 314 3.16 -16.87 -9.86
C PRO A 314 4.23 -17.58 -10.69
N ALA A 315 3.88 -18.10 -11.87
CA ALA A 315 4.78 -18.82 -12.77
C ALA A 315 5.82 -17.92 -13.48
N LEU A 316 5.62 -16.61 -13.46
CA LEU A 316 6.54 -15.60 -14.02
C LEU A 316 7.16 -14.72 -12.93
N ALA A 317 6.93 -15.05 -11.65
CA ALA A 317 7.44 -14.26 -10.55
C ALA A 317 8.98 -14.29 -10.49
N PHE A 318 9.57 -13.14 -10.20
CA PHE A 318 11.00 -12.99 -10.00
C PHE A 318 11.28 -11.94 -8.92
N THR A 319 12.45 -11.99 -8.30
CA THR A 319 12.87 -10.99 -7.31
C THR A 319 13.89 -10.05 -7.95
N PRO A 320 13.56 -8.76 -8.16
CA PRO A 320 14.47 -7.81 -8.77
C PRO A 320 15.60 -7.43 -7.81
N ALA A 321 16.80 -7.22 -8.34
CA ALA A 321 17.95 -6.72 -7.58
C ALA A 321 17.94 -5.18 -7.42
N VAL A 322 17.20 -4.47 -8.27
CA VAL A 322 17.12 -3.01 -8.29
C VAL A 322 15.65 -2.60 -8.35
N SER A 323 15.28 -1.60 -7.55
CA SER A 323 13.94 -1.02 -7.58
C SER A 323 13.70 -0.21 -8.86
N SER A 324 12.43 -0.04 -9.24
CA SER A 324 12.08 0.84 -10.35
C SER A 324 12.47 2.30 -10.08
N THR A 325 12.75 3.07 -11.13
CA THR A 325 13.10 4.49 -11.02
C THR A 325 11.99 5.27 -10.32
N VAL A 326 10.72 4.99 -10.65
CA VAL A 326 9.57 5.68 -10.05
C VAL A 326 9.44 5.37 -8.55
N TYR A 327 9.63 4.11 -8.14
CA TYR A 327 9.63 3.75 -6.72
C TYR A 327 10.75 4.48 -5.98
N GLN A 328 11.96 4.48 -6.54
CA GLN A 328 13.12 5.10 -5.90
C GLN A 328 12.92 6.61 -5.73
N ARG A 329 12.32 7.30 -6.71
CA ARG A 329 11.96 8.72 -6.60
C ARG A 329 11.02 8.99 -5.42
N CYS A 330 10.02 8.13 -5.18
CA CYS A 330 9.13 8.25 -4.01
C CYS A 330 9.88 8.06 -2.69
N ILE A 331 10.77 7.06 -2.59
CA ILE A 331 11.56 6.80 -1.38
C ILE A 331 12.56 7.93 -1.10
N ASP A 332 13.18 8.48 -2.15
CA ASP A 332 14.09 9.62 -2.03
C ASP A 332 13.37 10.90 -1.62
N ALA A 333 12.09 11.03 -2.00
CA ALA A 333 11.19 12.07 -1.54
C ALA A 333 10.56 11.79 -0.16
N GLY A 334 11.01 10.76 0.56
CA GLY A 334 10.61 10.47 1.95
C GLY A 334 9.31 9.67 2.10
N GLY A 335 8.78 9.09 1.01
CA GLY A 335 7.57 8.26 1.05
C GLY A 335 7.78 6.94 1.80
N LEU A 336 6.72 6.44 2.42
CA LEU A 336 6.70 5.18 3.16
C LEU A 336 5.99 4.08 2.37
N PHE A 337 6.73 3.04 2.01
CA PHE A 337 6.20 1.95 1.19
C PHE A 337 5.39 0.96 2.03
N ILE A 338 4.08 0.85 1.76
CA ILE A 338 3.18 -0.06 2.48
C ILE A 338 3.14 -1.46 1.87
N GLY A 339 3.14 -1.59 0.54
CA GLY A 339 3.07 -2.92 -0.09
C GLY A 339 2.84 -2.96 -1.59
N LYS A 340 2.97 -4.17 -2.15
CA LYS A 340 2.63 -4.52 -3.54
C LYS A 340 1.14 -4.89 -3.60
N THR A 341 0.35 -4.14 -4.36
CA THR A 341 -1.08 -4.40 -4.50
C THR A 341 -1.39 -5.41 -5.59
N ASN A 342 -2.46 -6.16 -5.39
CA ASN A 342 -2.99 -7.09 -6.38
C ASN A 342 -3.43 -6.37 -7.67
N MET A 343 -3.43 -7.10 -8.78
CA MET A 343 -3.68 -6.61 -10.13
C MET A 343 -4.25 -7.70 -11.02
N GLU A 344 -4.84 -7.33 -12.15
CA GLU A 344 -5.12 -8.34 -13.19
C GLU A 344 -3.84 -8.84 -13.82
N GLN A 345 -3.77 -10.15 -14.01
CA GLN A 345 -2.58 -10.86 -14.48
C GLN A 345 -2.05 -10.24 -15.78
N LEU A 346 -0.74 -9.95 -15.80
CA LEU A 346 -0.01 -9.33 -16.92
C LEU A 346 -0.61 -7.97 -17.35
N ALA A 347 -1.28 -7.27 -16.43
CA ALA A 347 -2.02 -6.04 -16.70
C ALA A 347 -2.99 -6.15 -17.89
N THR A 348 -3.56 -7.34 -18.11
CA THR A 348 -4.43 -7.65 -19.25
C THR A 348 -5.89 -7.75 -18.81
N GLY A 349 -6.52 -6.60 -18.60
CA GLY A 349 -7.94 -6.47 -18.28
C GLY A 349 -8.31 -5.09 -17.76
N MET A 350 -9.62 -4.88 -17.59
CA MET A 350 -10.21 -3.69 -16.99
C MET A 350 -11.27 -4.01 -15.92
N THR A 351 -11.36 -5.26 -15.45
CA THR A 351 -12.41 -5.66 -14.49
C THR A 351 -11.88 -5.84 -13.06
N GLY A 352 -10.63 -6.26 -12.90
CA GLY A 352 -10.10 -6.65 -11.59
C GLY A 352 -10.37 -8.12 -11.22
N CYS A 353 -10.98 -8.91 -12.11
CA CYS A 353 -11.40 -10.28 -11.85
C CYS A 353 -10.39 -11.34 -12.31
N ARG A 354 -9.30 -10.96 -12.97
CA ARG A 354 -8.33 -11.88 -13.61
C ARG A 354 -7.06 -12.07 -12.78
N SER A 355 -7.18 -12.39 -11.50
CA SER A 355 -6.03 -12.59 -10.60
C SER A 355 -6.08 -13.93 -9.87
N PRO A 356 -4.99 -14.75 -9.89
CA PRO A 356 -4.91 -15.95 -9.07
C PRO A 356 -4.78 -15.65 -7.57
N TYR A 357 -4.52 -14.38 -7.19
CA TYR A 357 -4.48 -13.93 -5.80
C TYR A 357 -5.86 -13.55 -5.24
N GLY A 358 -6.92 -13.76 -6.04
CA GLY A 358 -8.31 -13.51 -5.68
C GLY A 358 -8.90 -12.31 -6.41
N THR A 359 -10.20 -12.41 -6.70
CA THR A 359 -11.01 -11.34 -7.27
C THR A 359 -11.29 -10.27 -6.23
N LEU A 360 -11.22 -9.02 -6.68
CA LEU A 360 -11.50 -7.83 -5.88
C LEU A 360 -12.84 -7.21 -6.30
N HIS A 361 -13.51 -6.55 -5.36
CA HIS A 361 -14.74 -5.80 -5.53
C HIS A 361 -14.52 -4.31 -5.22
N SER A 362 -15.43 -3.46 -5.72
CA SER A 362 -15.46 -2.03 -5.42
C SER A 362 -15.62 -1.78 -3.92
N THR A 363 -15.04 -0.70 -3.41
CA THR A 363 -15.27 -0.22 -2.03
C THR A 363 -16.70 0.29 -1.80
N PHE A 364 -17.46 0.59 -2.85
CA PHE A 364 -18.86 1.00 -2.77
C PHE A 364 -19.83 -0.20 -2.78
N SER A 365 -19.41 -1.36 -3.30
CA SER A 365 -20.28 -2.53 -3.38
C SER A 365 -19.50 -3.83 -3.55
N LYS A 366 -19.77 -4.81 -2.68
CA LYS A 366 -19.17 -6.16 -2.76
C LYS A 366 -19.59 -6.96 -4.01
N ARG A 367 -20.71 -6.58 -4.65
CA ARG A 367 -21.20 -7.23 -5.88
C ARG A 367 -20.55 -6.71 -7.14
N HIS A 368 -20.05 -5.47 -7.12
CA HIS A 368 -19.58 -4.80 -8.32
C HIS A 368 -18.07 -4.92 -8.46
N ILE A 369 -17.62 -4.97 -9.71
CA ILE A 369 -16.20 -5.06 -9.99
C ILE A 369 -15.44 -3.85 -9.44
N VAL A 370 -14.19 -4.06 -9.05
CA VAL A 370 -13.29 -2.98 -8.63
C VAL A 370 -12.74 -2.18 -9.83
N GLY A 371 -12.74 -2.77 -11.03
CA GLY A 371 -12.04 -2.22 -12.19
C GLY A 371 -10.58 -2.65 -12.24
N GLY A 372 -9.99 -2.63 -13.43
CA GLY A 372 -8.65 -3.15 -13.64
C GLY A 372 -7.85 -2.36 -14.66
N SER A 373 -6.56 -2.67 -14.82
CA SER A 373 -5.84 -3.76 -14.17
C SER A 373 -5.20 -3.39 -12.82
N SER A 374 -5.21 -2.12 -12.40
CA SER A 374 -4.63 -1.66 -11.12
C SER A 374 -5.64 -1.76 -9.96
N SER A 375 -6.22 -2.95 -9.80
CA SER A 375 -7.36 -3.22 -8.91
C SER A 375 -7.05 -3.00 -7.43
N GLY A 376 -6.03 -3.66 -6.89
CA GLY A 376 -5.63 -3.49 -5.49
C GLY A 376 -5.10 -2.10 -5.19
N SER A 377 -4.48 -1.43 -6.19
CA SER A 377 -4.04 -0.04 -6.09
C SER A 377 -5.20 0.89 -5.77
N ALA A 378 -6.33 0.75 -6.47
CA ALA A 378 -7.51 1.57 -6.21
C ALA A 378 -8.15 1.29 -4.84
N VAL A 379 -8.26 0.02 -4.45
CA VAL A 379 -8.76 -0.34 -3.10
C VAL A 379 -7.84 0.23 -2.02
N SER A 380 -6.52 0.18 -2.21
CA SER A 380 -5.57 0.69 -1.20
C SER A 380 -5.72 2.19 -0.92
N VAL A 381 -6.02 2.98 -1.95
CA VAL A 381 -6.28 4.42 -1.81
C VAL A 381 -7.69 4.66 -1.27
N SER A 382 -8.72 4.09 -1.90
CA SER A 382 -10.11 4.33 -1.50
C SER A 382 -10.47 3.79 -0.12
N GLY A 383 -9.75 2.77 0.36
CA GLY A 383 -9.89 2.21 1.70
C GLY A 383 -9.19 3.02 2.79
N GLY A 384 -8.45 4.07 2.43
CA GLY A 384 -7.71 4.88 3.38
C GLY A 384 -6.53 4.13 4.01
N PHE A 385 -5.86 3.27 3.24
CA PHE A 385 -4.64 2.56 3.67
C PHE A 385 -3.38 3.28 3.22
N VAL A 386 -3.45 4.05 2.13
CA VAL A 386 -2.35 4.86 1.59
C VAL A 386 -2.88 6.18 1.04
N SER A 387 -2.02 7.20 0.99
CA SER A 387 -2.34 8.49 0.39
C SER A 387 -2.42 8.42 -1.13
N PHE A 388 -1.53 7.62 -1.73
CA PHE A 388 -1.52 7.39 -3.18
C PHE A 388 -1.00 6.00 -3.52
N SER A 389 -1.24 5.58 -4.76
CA SER A 389 -0.70 4.35 -5.33
C SER A 389 -0.07 4.60 -6.69
N LEU A 390 1.10 3.99 -6.92
CA LEU A 390 1.72 3.89 -8.23
C LEU A 390 1.14 2.69 -8.97
N GLY A 391 0.71 2.87 -10.21
CA GLY A 391 0.32 1.76 -11.07
C GLY A 391 0.64 2.03 -12.53
N SER A 392 -0.08 1.33 -13.42
CA SER A 392 0.15 1.43 -14.86
C SER A 392 -1.18 1.54 -15.62
N ASP A 393 -1.19 2.36 -16.66
CA ASP A 393 -2.30 2.53 -17.58
C ASP A 393 -1.84 2.30 -19.02
N THR A 394 -2.35 1.22 -19.63
CA THR A 394 -2.24 0.96 -21.07
C THR A 394 -3.55 1.28 -21.78
N ALA A 395 -4.66 0.83 -21.20
CA ALA A 395 -5.98 0.76 -21.83
C ALA A 395 -7.06 1.49 -21.03
N GLY A 396 -6.73 2.08 -19.88
CA GLY A 396 -7.68 2.51 -18.85
C GLY A 396 -7.36 1.99 -17.46
N SER A 397 -6.21 1.35 -17.27
CA SER A 397 -5.89 0.56 -16.08
C SER A 397 -5.70 1.35 -14.78
N ILE A 398 -5.69 2.68 -14.84
CA ILE A 398 -5.77 3.56 -13.67
C ILE A 398 -7.11 4.29 -13.64
N ARG A 399 -7.60 4.73 -14.79
CA ARG A 399 -8.84 5.51 -14.91
C ARG A 399 -10.10 4.72 -14.53
N VAL A 400 -10.26 3.50 -15.04
CA VAL A 400 -11.41 2.64 -14.76
C VAL A 400 -11.52 2.26 -13.28
N PRO A 401 -10.46 1.74 -12.63
CA PRO A 401 -10.54 1.45 -11.20
C PRO A 401 -10.65 2.71 -10.33
N ALA A 402 -10.14 3.88 -10.77
CA ALA A 402 -10.38 5.14 -10.07
C ALA A 402 -11.87 5.49 -10.01
N LEU A 403 -12.56 5.43 -11.16
CA LEU A 403 -14.00 5.63 -11.25
C LEU A 403 -14.76 4.74 -10.26
N TYR A 404 -14.59 3.42 -10.35
CA TYR A 404 -15.40 2.46 -9.59
C TYR A 404 -15.12 2.47 -8.08
N ASN A 405 -14.07 3.16 -7.65
CA ASN A 405 -13.72 3.33 -6.23
C ASN A 405 -13.75 4.80 -5.79
N GLY A 406 -14.32 5.69 -6.61
CA GLY A 406 -14.60 7.08 -6.25
C GLY A 406 -13.35 7.90 -5.89
N ILE A 407 -12.22 7.63 -6.55
CA ILE A 407 -10.93 8.31 -6.35
C ILE A 407 -10.44 8.91 -7.67
N ILE A 408 -9.32 9.64 -7.62
CA ILE A 408 -8.69 10.26 -8.80
C ILE A 408 -7.73 9.27 -9.47
N GLY A 409 -7.80 9.18 -10.79
CA GLY A 409 -6.85 8.44 -11.61
C GLY A 409 -6.13 9.37 -12.57
N PHE A 410 -4.85 9.63 -12.35
CA PHE A 410 -4.04 10.49 -13.20
C PHE A 410 -3.10 9.69 -14.10
N LYS A 411 -3.27 9.87 -15.41
CA LYS A 411 -2.44 9.27 -16.46
C LYS A 411 -1.61 10.38 -17.14
N PRO A 412 -0.32 10.52 -16.84
CA PRO A 412 0.51 11.55 -17.44
C PRO A 412 0.79 11.26 -18.92
N THR A 413 1.42 12.22 -19.58
CA THR A 413 2.03 12.07 -20.91
C THR A 413 2.98 10.87 -20.90
N LYS A 414 2.83 9.96 -21.86
CA LYS A 414 3.69 8.79 -21.98
C LYS A 414 5.16 9.22 -22.15
N GLY A 415 6.05 8.57 -21.41
CA GLY A 415 7.50 8.84 -21.44
C GLY A 415 7.95 10.04 -20.60
N THR A 416 7.09 10.71 -19.83
CA THR A 416 7.52 11.77 -18.88
C THR A 416 7.82 11.24 -17.48
N VAL A 417 7.27 10.08 -17.15
CA VAL A 417 7.58 9.28 -15.97
C VAL A 417 8.26 8.00 -16.45
N SER A 418 9.39 7.66 -15.85
CA SER A 418 10.19 6.50 -16.25
C SER A 418 9.42 5.19 -16.03
N ALA A 419 9.47 4.31 -17.02
CA ALA A 419 9.03 2.92 -16.93
C ALA A 419 10.17 1.94 -16.57
N SER A 420 11.40 2.41 -16.32
CA SER A 420 12.53 1.56 -15.92
C SER A 420 12.21 0.78 -14.64
N GLY A 421 12.31 -0.54 -14.73
CA GLY A 421 11.95 -1.45 -13.64
C GLY A 421 10.44 -1.63 -13.43
N VAL A 422 9.61 -1.21 -14.37
CA VAL A 422 8.19 -1.56 -14.43
C VAL A 422 8.00 -2.64 -15.48
N TYR A 423 7.38 -3.77 -15.10
CA TYR A 423 7.15 -4.86 -16.02
C TYR A 423 6.12 -4.44 -17.07
N PRO A 424 6.46 -4.50 -18.37
CA PRO A 424 5.60 -3.99 -19.43
C PRO A 424 4.39 -4.90 -19.64
N ALA A 425 3.33 -4.29 -20.18
CA ALA A 425 2.14 -4.94 -20.68
C ALA A 425 2.06 -4.75 -22.20
N CYS A 426 2.17 -3.51 -22.67
CA CYS A 426 2.36 -3.11 -24.07
C CYS A 426 3.40 -1.98 -24.06
N HIS A 427 4.68 -2.32 -24.15
CA HIS A 427 5.79 -1.42 -23.82
C HIS A 427 5.69 -0.04 -24.51
N HIS A 428 5.37 0.01 -25.81
CA HIS A 428 5.25 1.30 -26.52
C HIS A 428 3.98 2.10 -26.18
N GLN A 429 3.04 1.54 -25.40
CA GLN A 429 1.79 2.18 -24.97
C GLN A 429 1.70 2.40 -23.46
N ASP A 430 2.52 1.74 -22.66
CA ASP A 430 2.40 1.79 -21.21
C ASP A 430 2.77 3.17 -20.66
N CYS A 431 2.03 3.57 -19.63
CA CYS A 431 2.32 4.75 -18.85
C CYS A 431 2.28 4.38 -17.37
N VAL A 432 3.33 4.73 -16.62
CA VAL A 432 3.26 4.76 -15.16
C VAL A 432 2.32 5.88 -14.75
N SER A 433 1.44 5.62 -13.80
CA SER A 433 0.27 6.47 -13.55
C SER A 433 -0.17 6.35 -12.09
N PHE A 434 -0.99 7.28 -11.63
CA PHE A 434 -1.18 7.55 -10.21
C PHE A 434 -2.65 7.46 -9.80
N LEU A 435 -2.91 6.87 -8.64
CA LEU A 435 -4.19 6.92 -7.95
C LEU A 435 -4.03 7.72 -6.67
N ALA A 436 -4.95 8.65 -6.40
CA ALA A 436 -4.97 9.46 -5.18
C ALA A 436 -6.41 9.83 -4.82
N THR A 437 -6.65 10.31 -3.61
CA THR A 437 -7.98 10.82 -3.19
C THR A 437 -8.30 12.18 -3.80
N ARG A 438 -7.26 12.98 -4.11
CA ARG A 438 -7.39 14.34 -4.64
C ARG A 438 -6.51 14.61 -5.86
N VAL A 439 -6.94 15.52 -6.73
CA VAL A 439 -6.15 15.94 -7.91
C VAL A 439 -4.81 16.56 -7.48
N GLU A 440 -4.82 17.37 -6.41
CA GLU A 440 -3.61 17.98 -5.86
C GLU A 440 -2.57 16.95 -5.43
N ASP A 441 -3.01 15.84 -4.84
CA ASP A 441 -2.09 14.81 -4.37
C ASP A 441 -1.50 14.03 -5.55
N ALA A 442 -2.30 13.76 -6.59
CA ALA A 442 -1.81 13.18 -7.83
C ALA A 442 -0.76 14.07 -8.52
N GLU A 443 -0.95 15.41 -8.51
CA GLU A 443 0.02 16.38 -9.03
C GLU A 443 1.32 16.35 -8.22
N LYS A 444 1.27 16.40 -6.88
CA LYS A 444 2.45 16.32 -6.01
C LYS A 444 3.27 15.07 -6.26
N VAL A 445 2.62 13.91 -6.39
CA VAL A 445 3.28 12.64 -6.67
C VAL A 445 3.89 12.64 -8.06
N TRP A 446 3.18 13.16 -9.07
CA TRP A 446 3.71 13.28 -10.41
C TRP A 446 4.93 14.19 -10.49
N GLU A 447 4.95 15.32 -9.78
CA GLU A 447 6.11 16.22 -9.72
C GLU A 447 7.36 15.53 -9.16
N VAL A 448 7.19 14.66 -8.16
CA VAL A 448 8.29 13.81 -7.65
C VAL A 448 8.72 12.76 -8.68
N CYS A 449 7.77 12.19 -9.41
CA CYS A 449 7.99 11.03 -10.27
C CYS A 449 8.41 11.37 -11.70
N ARG A 450 8.12 12.58 -12.19
CA ARG A 450 8.45 13.01 -13.56
C ARG A 450 9.94 13.29 -13.72
N GLY A 451 10.42 13.19 -14.95
CA GLY A 451 11.79 13.54 -15.30
C GLY A 451 12.41 12.52 -16.22
N PHE A 452 13.20 13.02 -17.18
CA PHE A 452 13.88 12.21 -18.18
C PHE A 452 14.72 11.12 -17.51
N ASP A 453 14.56 9.89 -17.99
CA ASP A 453 15.39 8.75 -17.62
C ASP A 453 16.08 8.27 -18.89
N ARG A 454 17.42 8.28 -18.87
CA ARG A 454 18.23 7.90 -20.02
C ARG A 454 18.17 6.40 -20.30
N GLU A 455 17.87 5.60 -19.28
CA GLU A 455 17.82 4.13 -19.38
C GLU A 455 16.46 3.64 -19.89
N ASP A 456 15.43 4.50 -19.88
CA ASP A 456 14.12 4.20 -20.45
C ASP A 456 14.10 4.54 -21.95
N PRO A 457 13.96 3.53 -22.85
CA PRO A 457 13.98 3.75 -24.30
C PRO A 457 12.78 4.56 -24.83
N PHE A 458 11.71 4.69 -24.04
CA PHE A 458 10.51 5.46 -24.41
C PHE A 458 10.44 6.82 -23.70
N ALA A 459 11.46 7.18 -22.90
CA ALA A 459 11.50 8.48 -22.24
C ALA A 459 11.56 9.64 -23.25
N LYS A 460 10.73 10.66 -23.01
CA LYS A 460 10.69 11.87 -23.81
C LYS A 460 11.62 12.93 -23.22
N LEU A 461 12.40 13.56 -24.09
CA LEU A 461 13.20 14.72 -23.71
C LEU A 461 12.27 15.90 -23.36
N PRO A 462 12.57 16.70 -22.33
CA PRO A 462 11.78 17.89 -22.00
C PRO A 462 11.64 18.85 -23.19
N SER A 463 12.66 18.96 -24.04
CA SER A 463 12.65 19.80 -25.25
C SER A 463 11.70 19.32 -26.35
N SER A 464 11.21 18.08 -26.27
CA SER A 464 10.24 17.52 -27.23
C SER A 464 8.78 17.79 -26.86
N LEU A 465 8.54 18.34 -25.67
CA LEU A 465 7.20 18.66 -25.17
C LEU A 465 6.87 20.14 -25.41
N PRO A 466 5.59 20.51 -25.51
CA PRO A 466 5.16 21.89 -25.48
C PRO A 466 5.72 22.60 -24.23
N ALA A 467 6.10 23.86 -24.37
CA ALA A 467 6.52 24.66 -23.23
C ALA A 467 5.36 24.75 -22.21
N SER A 468 5.62 24.40 -20.96
CA SER A 468 4.64 24.54 -19.88
C SER A 468 4.35 26.01 -19.66
N SER A 469 3.09 26.43 -19.88
CA SER A 469 2.61 27.72 -19.43
C SER A 469 2.15 27.57 -17.99
N THR A 470 2.90 28.14 -17.04
CA THR A 470 2.61 28.09 -15.60
C THR A 470 1.57 29.13 -15.17
N SER A 471 0.67 29.53 -16.08
CA SER A 471 -0.27 30.59 -15.75
C SER A 471 -1.38 30.05 -14.84
N THR A 472 -1.47 30.61 -13.63
CA THR A 472 -2.31 30.15 -12.52
C THR A 472 -3.67 30.84 -12.45
N THR A 473 -4.15 31.45 -13.53
CA THR A 473 -5.45 32.17 -13.49
C THR A 473 -6.60 31.30 -13.98
N GLN A 474 -7.81 31.65 -13.56
CA GLN A 474 -9.05 31.08 -14.06
C GLN A 474 -9.11 31.28 -15.58
N PHE A 475 -8.91 30.22 -16.35
CA PHE A 475 -8.91 30.28 -17.81
C PHE A 475 -10.14 29.59 -18.36
N SER A 476 -10.88 30.31 -19.21
CA SER A 476 -11.89 29.68 -20.06
C SER A 476 -11.24 28.58 -20.90
N PHE A 477 -11.96 27.47 -21.04
CA PHE A 477 -11.51 26.32 -21.83
C PHE A 477 -12.61 25.91 -22.80
N GLN A 478 -12.22 25.15 -23.82
CA GLN A 478 -13.16 24.49 -24.72
C GLN A 478 -13.14 22.99 -24.45
N PHE A 479 -14.29 22.35 -24.61
CA PHE A 479 -14.35 20.89 -24.50
C PHE A 479 -15.28 20.28 -25.54
N GLY A 480 -14.88 19.12 -26.04
CA GLY A 480 -15.75 18.25 -26.83
C GLY A 480 -16.19 17.04 -26.02
N VAL A 481 -17.25 16.39 -26.51
CA VAL A 481 -17.79 15.15 -25.94
C VAL A 481 -18.06 14.14 -27.07
N PRO A 482 -18.15 12.83 -26.78
CA PRO A 482 -18.55 11.86 -27.79
C PRO A 482 -19.95 12.17 -28.34
N PRO A 483 -20.23 11.87 -29.63
CA PRO A 483 -21.55 12.05 -30.21
C PRO A 483 -22.55 11.08 -29.56
N ASP A 484 -23.85 11.39 -29.63
CA ASP A 484 -24.92 10.58 -29.05
C ASP A 484 -24.80 9.10 -29.40
N LYS A 485 -24.49 8.78 -30.66
CA LYS A 485 -24.29 7.41 -31.12
C LYS A 485 -23.20 6.66 -30.34
N ALA A 486 -22.10 7.32 -29.99
CA ALA A 486 -21.05 6.71 -29.16
C ALA A 486 -21.53 6.51 -27.72
N LEU A 487 -22.31 7.47 -27.19
CA LEU A 487 -22.91 7.39 -25.85
C LEU A 487 -24.00 6.31 -25.72
N GLU A 488 -24.45 5.67 -26.81
CA GLU A 488 -25.37 4.52 -26.75
C GLU A 488 -24.73 3.30 -26.07
N ALA A 489 -23.40 3.27 -25.97
CA ALA A 489 -22.69 2.27 -25.19
C ALA A 489 -22.95 2.41 -23.68
N CYS A 490 -23.32 3.60 -23.20
CA CYS A 490 -23.56 3.85 -21.79
C CYS A 490 -24.90 3.28 -21.32
N SER A 491 -24.94 2.83 -20.06
CA SER A 491 -26.24 2.57 -19.41
C SER A 491 -27.06 3.86 -19.31
N PRO A 492 -28.40 3.78 -19.22
CA PRO A 492 -29.25 4.97 -19.08
C PRO A 492 -28.83 5.88 -17.91
N ALA A 493 -28.46 5.30 -16.77
CA ALA A 493 -27.98 6.05 -15.61
C ALA A 493 -26.67 6.79 -15.90
N TYR A 494 -25.71 6.14 -16.57
CA TYR A 494 -24.44 6.78 -16.94
C TYR A 494 -24.63 7.88 -17.97
N ARG A 495 -25.51 7.69 -18.95
CA ARG A 495 -25.82 8.73 -19.95
C ARG A 495 -26.45 9.95 -19.28
N HIS A 496 -27.37 9.75 -18.34
CA HIS A 496 -27.97 10.83 -17.58
C HIS A 496 -26.93 11.58 -16.73
N LYS A 497 -26.10 10.87 -15.97
CA LYS A 497 -25.04 11.49 -15.15
C LYS A 497 -23.97 12.19 -16.00
N PHE A 498 -23.65 11.65 -17.18
CA PHE A 498 -22.74 12.32 -18.11
C PHE A 498 -23.30 13.64 -18.62
N GLN A 499 -24.59 13.70 -18.93
CA GLN A 499 -25.27 14.94 -19.32
C GLN A 499 -25.20 15.98 -18.20
N GLN A 500 -25.42 15.59 -16.94
CA GLN A 500 -25.27 16.48 -15.79
C GLN A 500 -23.81 17.00 -15.65
N ALA A 501 -22.81 16.14 -15.86
CA ALA A 501 -21.41 16.56 -15.85
C ALA A 501 -21.11 17.58 -16.96
N VAL A 502 -21.67 17.41 -18.17
CA VAL A 502 -21.54 18.38 -19.27
C VAL A 502 -22.16 19.73 -18.88
N GLU A 503 -23.33 19.74 -18.26
CA GLU A 503 -23.99 20.96 -17.80
C GLU A 503 -23.15 21.69 -16.74
N THR A 504 -22.55 20.97 -15.79
CA THR A 504 -21.62 21.53 -14.80
C THR A 504 -20.39 22.14 -15.47
N LEU A 505 -19.79 21.46 -16.46
CA LEU A 505 -18.63 22.01 -17.19
C LEU A 505 -18.99 23.30 -17.93
N GLN A 506 -20.21 23.42 -18.46
CA GLN A 506 -20.69 24.66 -19.08
C GLN A 506 -20.87 25.80 -18.07
N ALA A 507 -21.31 25.48 -16.85
CA ALA A 507 -21.42 26.44 -15.75
C ALA A 507 -20.04 26.95 -15.28
N GLU A 508 -19.02 26.09 -15.28
CA GLU A 508 -17.64 26.38 -14.87
C GLU A 508 -16.78 27.03 -15.98
N ALA A 509 -17.38 27.90 -16.78
CA ALA A 509 -16.74 28.62 -17.89
C ALA A 509 -16.17 27.73 -19.04
N GLY A 510 -16.56 26.45 -19.09
CA GLY A 510 -16.27 25.56 -20.21
C GLY A 510 -17.18 25.83 -21.40
N LYS A 511 -16.59 25.97 -22.59
CA LYS A 511 -17.35 26.10 -23.84
C LYS A 511 -17.42 24.75 -24.56
N LEU A 512 -18.61 24.15 -24.59
CA LEU A 512 -18.89 22.97 -25.40
C LEU A 512 -18.70 23.30 -26.89
N VAL A 513 -17.90 22.50 -27.58
CA VAL A 513 -17.61 22.63 -29.01
C VAL A 513 -17.74 21.28 -29.70
N ASP A 514 -18.18 21.31 -30.96
CA ASP A 514 -18.25 20.11 -31.81
C ASP A 514 -16.84 19.75 -32.28
N LEU A 515 -16.26 18.70 -31.69
CA LEU A 515 -14.94 18.18 -32.04
C LEU A 515 -15.10 16.88 -32.84
N ASP A 516 -14.27 16.69 -33.85
CA ASP A 516 -14.28 15.44 -34.61
C ASP A 516 -13.89 14.25 -33.72
N TRP A 517 -14.88 13.39 -33.44
CA TRP A 517 -14.73 12.17 -32.64
C TRP A 517 -14.03 11.03 -33.39
N SER A 518 -14.00 11.08 -34.73
CA SER A 518 -13.52 10.00 -35.58
C SER A 518 -12.12 9.48 -35.23
N PRO A 519 -11.08 10.32 -35.04
CA PRO A 519 -9.75 9.81 -34.71
C PRO A 519 -9.68 9.14 -33.33
N PHE A 520 -10.50 9.56 -32.37
CA PHE A 520 -10.59 8.93 -31.05
C PHE A 520 -11.22 7.53 -31.15
N ALA A 521 -12.37 7.43 -31.83
CA ALA A 521 -13.05 6.16 -32.07
C ALA A 521 -12.16 5.16 -32.81
N ASN A 522 -11.52 5.59 -33.91
CA ASN A 522 -10.69 4.73 -34.73
C ASN A 522 -9.42 4.26 -34.00
N ALA A 523 -8.82 5.12 -33.17
CA ALA A 523 -7.68 4.75 -32.35
C ALA A 523 -8.04 3.75 -31.24
N ASN A 524 -9.28 3.78 -30.73
CA ASN A 524 -9.76 2.87 -29.70
C ASN A 524 -9.70 1.39 -30.13
N GLU A 525 -9.96 1.14 -31.42
CA GLU A 525 -9.95 -0.19 -32.02
C GLU A 525 -8.54 -0.77 -32.20
N LEU A 526 -7.50 0.07 -32.28
CA LEU A 526 -6.13 -0.40 -32.56
C LEU A 526 -5.55 -1.27 -31.45
N LEU A 527 -5.95 -1.06 -30.19
CA LEU A 527 -5.33 -1.73 -29.05
C LEU A 527 -5.70 -3.22 -28.98
N TYR A 528 -6.99 -3.55 -28.97
CA TYR A 528 -7.47 -4.94 -28.86
C TYR A 528 -8.07 -5.49 -30.17
N GLY A 529 -8.54 -4.64 -31.09
CA GLY A 529 -9.01 -5.03 -32.41
C GLY A 529 -7.89 -5.15 -33.44
N GLY A 530 -6.84 -4.34 -33.29
CA GLY A 530 -5.64 -4.34 -34.15
C GLY A 530 -4.53 -5.32 -33.70
N ALA A 531 -3.33 -5.10 -34.24
CA ALA A 531 -2.16 -5.92 -33.99
C ALA A 531 -1.42 -5.59 -32.67
N PHE A 532 -1.72 -4.47 -32.02
CA PHE A 532 -1.02 -4.04 -30.79
C PHE A 532 -1.20 -4.99 -29.61
N VAL A 533 -2.31 -5.73 -29.55
CA VAL A 533 -2.52 -6.79 -28.55
C VAL A 533 -1.41 -7.86 -28.58
N LEU A 534 -0.75 -8.08 -29.73
CA LEU A 534 0.33 -9.05 -29.86
C LEU A 534 1.61 -8.62 -29.12
N GLU A 535 1.79 -7.32 -28.85
CA GLU A 535 2.92 -6.86 -28.05
C GLU A 535 2.92 -7.46 -26.64
N ARG A 536 1.74 -7.80 -26.11
CA ARG A 536 1.61 -8.49 -24.81
C ARG A 536 2.31 -9.84 -24.76
N LEU A 537 2.56 -10.47 -25.90
CA LEU A 537 3.32 -11.73 -25.96
C LEU A 537 4.83 -11.50 -25.89
N THR A 538 5.31 -10.30 -26.21
CA THR A 538 6.74 -9.95 -26.19
C THR A 538 7.30 -9.86 -24.77
N ILE A 539 6.42 -9.76 -23.77
CA ILE A 539 6.78 -9.72 -22.35
C ILE A 539 7.02 -11.12 -21.78
N LEU A 540 6.68 -12.18 -22.53
CA LEU A 540 6.90 -13.56 -22.14
C LEU A 540 8.25 -14.04 -22.66
N PRO A 541 8.98 -14.89 -21.94
CA PRO A 541 10.20 -15.50 -22.46
C PRO A 541 9.94 -16.30 -23.74
N ASP A 542 10.95 -16.42 -24.60
CA ASP A 542 10.84 -17.13 -25.88
C ASP A 542 10.30 -18.56 -25.72
N GLY A 543 9.23 -18.87 -26.46
CA GLY A 543 8.55 -20.18 -26.40
C GLY A 543 7.87 -20.51 -25.07
N TRP A 544 7.81 -19.56 -24.12
CA TRP A 544 7.18 -19.78 -22.83
C TRP A 544 5.67 -19.98 -22.97
N PHE A 545 5.01 -19.17 -23.79
CA PHE A 545 3.56 -19.24 -23.98
C PHE A 545 3.12 -20.64 -24.43
N ASP A 546 3.72 -21.19 -25.48
CA ASP A 546 3.32 -22.50 -26.01
C ASP A 546 3.49 -23.63 -24.99
N LYS A 547 4.51 -23.56 -24.14
CA LYS A 547 4.83 -24.58 -23.12
C LYS A 547 4.02 -24.43 -21.84
N ASN A 548 3.63 -23.20 -21.49
CA ASN A 548 3.16 -22.86 -20.14
C ASN A 548 1.83 -22.10 -20.10
N LYS A 549 1.16 -21.85 -21.22
CA LYS A 549 -0.09 -21.08 -21.26
C LYS A 549 -1.20 -21.57 -20.32
N GLN A 550 -1.19 -22.85 -19.94
CA GLN A 550 -2.08 -23.43 -18.92
C GLN A 550 -1.89 -22.86 -17.51
N LEU A 551 -0.73 -22.25 -17.22
CA LEU A 551 -0.42 -21.58 -15.96
C LEU A 551 -0.95 -20.14 -15.90
N LEU A 552 -1.41 -19.60 -17.03
CA LEU A 552 -2.08 -18.30 -17.07
C LEU A 552 -3.53 -18.43 -16.59
N HIS A 553 -4.05 -17.34 -16.05
CA HIS A 553 -5.47 -17.16 -15.80
C HIS A 553 -6.26 -17.49 -17.08
N PRO A 554 -7.33 -18.30 -17.02
CA PRO A 554 -8.00 -18.82 -18.22
C PRO A 554 -8.42 -17.73 -19.21
N VAL A 555 -8.91 -16.60 -18.72
CA VAL A 555 -9.31 -15.48 -19.58
C VAL A 555 -8.11 -14.79 -20.23
N THR A 556 -7.01 -14.60 -19.50
CA THR A 556 -5.78 -14.00 -20.04
C THR A 556 -5.19 -14.90 -21.12
N ARG A 557 -5.17 -16.21 -20.89
CA ARG A 557 -4.83 -17.21 -21.91
C ARG A 557 -5.70 -17.07 -23.16
N SER A 558 -7.03 -17.04 -23.00
CA SER A 558 -7.96 -16.91 -24.13
C SER A 558 -7.76 -15.62 -24.93
N VAL A 559 -7.41 -14.51 -24.28
CA VAL A 559 -7.08 -13.25 -24.97
C VAL A 559 -5.84 -13.43 -25.87
N PHE A 560 -4.79 -14.08 -25.37
CA PHE A 560 -3.56 -14.31 -26.12
C PHE A 560 -3.76 -15.34 -27.25
N GLU A 561 -4.50 -16.42 -27.00
CA GLU A 561 -4.87 -17.39 -28.03
C GLU A 561 -5.73 -16.73 -29.13
N GLY A 562 -6.69 -15.88 -28.74
CA GLY A 562 -7.52 -15.12 -29.67
C GLY A 562 -6.73 -14.12 -30.50
N ALA A 563 -5.72 -13.46 -29.92
CA ALA A 563 -4.82 -12.57 -30.64
C ALA A 563 -3.98 -13.34 -31.68
N LEU A 564 -3.40 -14.48 -31.30
CA LEU A 564 -2.59 -15.33 -32.19
C LEU A 564 -3.44 -15.95 -33.32
N ALA A 565 -4.69 -16.34 -33.03
CA ALA A 565 -5.59 -16.93 -34.00
C ALA A 565 -5.92 -15.99 -35.19
N ARG A 566 -5.73 -14.67 -35.03
CA ARG A 566 -5.91 -13.70 -36.12
C ARG A 566 -4.84 -13.79 -37.20
N GLN A 567 -3.70 -14.45 -36.91
CA GLN A 567 -2.58 -14.60 -37.84
C GLN A 567 -2.08 -13.27 -38.44
N SER A 568 -2.12 -12.19 -37.66
CA SER A 568 -1.64 -10.88 -38.10
C SER A 568 -0.18 -10.96 -38.55
N THR A 569 0.11 -10.35 -39.70
CA THR A 569 1.44 -10.32 -40.28
C THR A 569 2.23 -9.09 -39.78
N PRO A 570 3.57 -9.07 -39.96
CA PRO A 570 4.35 -7.84 -39.72
C PRO A 570 3.82 -6.63 -40.51
N VAL A 571 3.24 -6.84 -41.70
CA VAL A 571 2.63 -5.77 -42.49
C VAL A 571 1.42 -5.17 -41.77
N ASP A 572 0.63 -5.97 -41.07
CA ASP A 572 -0.52 -5.48 -40.31
C ASP A 572 -0.09 -4.63 -39.12
N VAL A 573 1.01 -5.00 -38.45
CA VAL A 573 1.64 -4.20 -37.38
C VAL A 573 2.04 -2.81 -37.92
N PHE A 574 2.77 -2.75 -39.03
CA PHE A 574 3.16 -1.47 -39.63
C PHE A 574 1.95 -0.67 -40.12
N ARG A 575 0.92 -1.33 -40.63
CA ARG A 575 -0.31 -0.66 -41.06
C ARG A 575 -1.03 -0.01 -39.88
N ASP A 576 -1.08 -0.67 -38.73
CA ASP A 576 -1.66 -0.11 -37.51
C ASP A 576 -0.80 1.01 -36.91
N LEU A 577 0.54 0.94 -37.00
CA LEU A 577 1.44 2.05 -36.64
C LEU A 577 1.22 3.28 -37.55
N HIS A 578 1.02 3.08 -38.85
CA HIS A 578 0.71 4.19 -39.77
C HIS A 578 -0.64 4.83 -39.44
N LYS A 579 -1.67 4.02 -39.15
CA LYS A 579 -2.98 4.53 -38.70
C LYS A 579 -2.84 5.31 -37.40
N GLN A 580 -2.10 4.79 -36.42
CA GLN A 580 -1.83 5.48 -35.17
C GLN A 580 -1.20 6.86 -35.41
N ALA A 581 -0.18 6.95 -36.26
CA ALA A 581 0.46 8.23 -36.58
C ALA A 581 -0.54 9.22 -37.23
N GLN A 582 -1.41 8.73 -38.12
CA GLN A 582 -2.46 9.54 -38.75
C GLN A 582 -3.48 10.05 -37.72
N TYR A 583 -3.99 9.18 -36.85
CA TYR A 583 -4.98 9.56 -35.84
C TYR A 583 -4.38 10.50 -34.80
N LYS A 584 -3.12 10.27 -34.40
CA LYS A 584 -2.39 11.18 -33.51
C LYS A 584 -2.28 12.59 -34.10
N ARG A 585 -1.93 12.73 -35.40
CA ARG A 585 -1.90 14.03 -36.08
C ARG A 585 -3.27 14.73 -36.02
N GLY A 586 -4.35 14.00 -36.34
CA GLY A 586 -5.70 14.55 -36.29
C GLY A 586 -6.07 15.07 -34.88
N VAL A 587 -5.70 14.34 -33.83
CA VAL A 587 -5.97 14.75 -32.45
C VAL A 587 -5.05 15.89 -31.99
N GLU A 588 -3.80 15.94 -32.45
CA GLU A 588 -2.92 17.09 -32.23
C GLU A 588 -3.52 18.38 -32.83
N ASP A 589 -4.12 18.31 -34.03
CA ASP A 589 -4.81 19.44 -34.66
C ASP A 589 -5.99 19.93 -33.81
N ILE A 590 -6.71 19.01 -33.15
CA ILE A 590 -7.87 19.30 -32.30
C ILE A 590 -7.47 19.85 -30.93
N LEU A 591 -6.55 19.16 -30.22
CA LEU A 591 -6.28 19.39 -28.79
C LEU A 591 -5.01 20.19 -28.50
N THR A 592 -4.07 20.29 -29.44
CA THR A 592 -2.70 20.77 -29.13
C THR A 592 -2.25 21.95 -29.98
N LEU A 593 -2.50 21.93 -31.28
CA LEU A 593 -1.89 22.89 -32.21
C LEU A 593 -2.58 24.25 -32.21
N ASN A 594 -3.83 24.34 -31.76
CA ASN A 594 -4.52 25.60 -31.53
C ASN A 594 -4.11 26.21 -30.18
N LYS A 595 -3.02 26.98 -30.16
CA LYS A 595 -2.45 27.56 -28.92
C LYS A 595 -3.27 28.67 -28.27
N ASN A 596 -4.33 29.15 -28.91
CA ASN A 596 -5.08 30.31 -28.43
C ASN A 596 -6.13 29.94 -27.37
N VAL A 597 -6.55 28.68 -27.32
CA VAL A 597 -7.57 28.19 -26.37
C VAL A 597 -7.18 26.79 -25.91
N PHE A 598 -7.24 26.54 -24.61
CA PHE A 598 -7.03 25.19 -24.08
C PHE A 598 -8.27 24.34 -24.38
N THR A 599 -8.08 23.25 -25.13
CA THR A 599 -9.15 22.36 -25.58
C THR A 599 -8.95 20.96 -25.02
N VAL A 600 -10.02 20.38 -24.46
CA VAL A 600 -10.02 19.02 -23.90
C VAL A 600 -11.12 18.16 -24.51
N MET A 601 -10.95 16.84 -24.44
CA MET A 601 -12.01 15.88 -24.73
C MET A 601 -12.51 15.30 -23.40
N VAL A 602 -13.81 15.36 -23.15
CA VAL A 602 -14.42 14.81 -21.92
C VAL A 602 -15.27 13.61 -22.29
N VAL A 603 -14.99 12.46 -21.68
CA VAL A 603 -15.70 11.20 -21.95
C VAL A 603 -16.17 10.55 -20.64
N PRO A 604 -17.24 9.73 -20.64
CA PRO A 604 -17.49 8.82 -19.54
C PRO A 604 -16.25 7.94 -19.31
N THR A 605 -15.79 7.78 -18.06
CA THR A 605 -14.59 6.96 -17.80
C THR A 605 -14.81 5.49 -18.16
N ALA A 606 -16.02 4.99 -17.93
CA ALA A 606 -16.52 3.69 -18.38
C ALA A 606 -18.01 3.83 -18.75
N PRO A 607 -18.57 2.93 -19.56
CA PRO A 607 -19.98 3.03 -19.99
C PRO A 607 -21.02 2.55 -18.97
N PHE A 608 -20.64 1.66 -18.04
CA PHE A 608 -21.51 1.11 -17.00
C PHE A 608 -20.64 0.50 -15.88
N HIS A 609 -21.24 0.05 -14.77
CA HIS A 609 -20.56 -0.65 -13.68
C HIS A 609 -21.10 -2.07 -13.56
N PRO A 610 -20.41 -3.10 -14.09
CA PRO A 610 -20.92 -4.46 -14.05
C PRO A 610 -20.72 -5.12 -12.68
N THR A 611 -21.53 -6.14 -12.42
CA THR A 611 -21.31 -7.05 -11.29
C THR A 611 -20.18 -8.03 -11.59
N ILE A 612 -19.61 -8.61 -10.54
CA ILE A 612 -18.62 -9.69 -10.66
C ILE A 612 -19.22 -10.91 -11.36
N GLU A 613 -20.50 -11.21 -11.09
CA GLU A 613 -21.24 -12.31 -11.69
C GLU A 613 -21.41 -12.12 -13.20
N GLU A 614 -21.87 -10.93 -13.64
CA GLU A 614 -21.97 -10.61 -15.07
C GLU A 614 -20.62 -10.79 -15.78
N VAL A 615 -19.52 -10.36 -15.13
CA VAL A 615 -18.16 -10.54 -15.66
C VAL A 615 -17.73 -12.01 -15.68
N GLN A 616 -18.21 -12.85 -14.77
CA GLN A 616 -17.93 -14.29 -14.83
C GLN A 616 -18.67 -14.97 -15.99
N GLU A 617 -19.87 -14.51 -16.32
CA GLU A 617 -20.66 -15.02 -17.45
C GLU A 617 -20.08 -14.61 -18.82
N ASP A 618 -19.65 -13.34 -18.97
CA ASP A 618 -19.03 -12.83 -20.20
C ASP A 618 -17.73 -12.04 -19.93
N PRO A 619 -16.63 -12.75 -19.55
CA PRO A 619 -15.40 -12.10 -19.11
C PRO A 619 -14.64 -11.36 -20.21
N ILE A 620 -14.88 -11.69 -21.48
CA ILE A 620 -14.22 -11.06 -22.63
C ILE A 620 -15.09 -9.93 -23.18
N GLY A 621 -16.39 -10.19 -23.41
CA GLY A 621 -17.30 -9.22 -24.01
C GLY A 621 -17.55 -8.03 -23.11
N ILE A 622 -17.78 -8.22 -21.80
CA ILE A 622 -17.94 -7.11 -20.86
C ILE A 622 -16.66 -6.29 -20.79
N ASN A 623 -15.50 -6.92 -20.65
CA ASN A 623 -14.22 -6.21 -20.63
C ASN A 623 -14.00 -5.39 -21.91
N GLY A 624 -14.39 -5.92 -23.07
CA GLY A 624 -14.33 -5.19 -24.34
C GLY A 624 -15.21 -3.93 -24.33
N LYS A 625 -16.45 -4.05 -23.84
CA LYS A 625 -17.38 -2.92 -23.73
C LYS A 625 -16.89 -1.84 -22.78
N LEU A 626 -16.26 -2.22 -21.64
CA LEU A 626 -15.70 -1.25 -20.68
C LEU A 626 -14.67 -0.30 -21.32
N GLY A 627 -14.03 -0.72 -22.41
CA GLY A 627 -13.01 0.03 -23.13
C GLY A 627 -13.51 1.08 -24.12
N ALA A 628 -14.82 1.28 -24.25
CA ALA A 628 -15.42 2.14 -25.27
C ALA A 628 -14.86 3.57 -25.29
N PHE A 629 -14.42 4.09 -24.13
CA PHE A 629 -13.92 5.45 -23.96
C PHE A 629 -12.50 5.51 -23.39
N ALA A 630 -11.78 4.39 -23.34
CA ALA A 630 -10.55 4.30 -22.56
C ALA A 630 -9.29 3.94 -23.38
N HIS A 631 -9.39 3.04 -24.37
CA HIS A 631 -8.22 2.46 -25.03
C HIS A 631 -7.41 3.47 -25.84
N PHE A 632 -8.09 4.44 -26.47
CA PHE A 632 -7.44 5.38 -27.38
C PHE A 632 -6.43 6.31 -26.70
N ALA A 633 -6.50 6.52 -25.38
CA ALA A 633 -5.73 7.56 -24.70
C ALA A 633 -4.21 7.40 -24.88
N ASN A 634 -3.65 6.20 -24.65
CA ASN A 634 -2.22 5.97 -24.88
C ASN A 634 -1.88 5.80 -26.36
N VAL A 635 -2.80 5.22 -27.14
CA VAL A 635 -2.65 5.10 -28.60
C VAL A 635 -2.46 6.48 -29.24
N LEU A 636 -3.14 7.49 -28.72
CA LEU A 636 -3.07 8.88 -29.18
C LEU A 636 -2.09 9.74 -28.37
N ASP A 637 -1.37 9.17 -27.41
CA ASP A 637 -0.39 9.89 -26.57
C ASP A 637 -0.99 11.05 -25.75
N LEU A 638 -2.22 10.89 -25.28
CA LEU A 638 -2.96 11.88 -24.49
C LEU A 638 -2.57 11.84 -23.02
N VAL A 639 -2.85 12.93 -22.32
CA VAL A 639 -2.91 12.97 -20.84
C VAL A 639 -4.36 12.77 -20.42
N GLY A 640 -4.61 12.11 -19.29
CA GLY A 640 -5.98 11.94 -18.77
C GLY A 640 -6.07 12.06 -17.25
N VAL A 641 -7.12 12.72 -16.76
CA VAL A 641 -7.52 12.71 -15.35
C VAL A 641 -8.92 12.13 -15.26
N ALA A 642 -9.07 10.97 -14.62
CA ALA A 642 -10.35 10.39 -14.26
C ALA A 642 -10.81 10.96 -12.92
N MET A 643 -12.02 11.50 -12.89
CA MET A 643 -12.60 12.18 -11.74
C MET A 643 -13.97 11.59 -11.40
N LYS A 644 -14.29 11.56 -10.11
CA LYS A 644 -15.64 11.27 -9.63
C LYS A 644 -16.55 12.46 -9.96
N CYS A 645 -17.73 12.17 -10.49
CA CYS A 645 -18.74 13.15 -10.90
C CYS A 645 -20.09 12.81 -10.26
N GLY A 646 -20.13 12.78 -8.93
CA GLY A 646 -21.31 12.38 -8.17
C GLY A 646 -21.53 10.86 -8.10
N THR A 647 -22.77 10.47 -7.82
CA THR A 647 -23.19 9.08 -7.64
C THR A 647 -24.56 8.82 -8.27
N TYR A 648 -24.88 7.55 -8.53
CA TYR A 648 -26.22 7.11 -8.96
C TYR A 648 -26.69 5.94 -8.08
N GLU A 649 -28.00 5.77 -7.97
CA GLU A 649 -28.61 4.70 -7.19
C GLU A 649 -29.04 3.52 -8.06
N ILE A 650 -28.87 2.31 -7.53
CA ILE A 650 -29.43 1.08 -8.08
C ILE A 650 -30.24 0.34 -7.00
N GLU A 651 -31.26 -0.40 -7.41
CA GLU A 651 -31.98 -1.30 -6.52
C GLU A 651 -31.10 -2.52 -6.18
N GLY A 652 -31.01 -2.84 -4.90
CA GLY A 652 -30.39 -4.04 -4.36
C GLY A 652 -31.37 -5.21 -4.36
N GLU A 653 -30.84 -6.42 -4.32
CA GLU A 653 -31.65 -7.66 -4.29
C GLU A 653 -32.54 -7.78 -3.04
N ASP A 654 -32.21 -7.08 -1.96
CA ASP A 654 -32.99 -6.97 -0.73
C ASP A 654 -34.07 -5.86 -0.79
N GLY A 655 -34.21 -5.18 -1.93
CA GLY A 655 -35.07 -4.01 -2.10
C GLY A 655 -34.47 -2.72 -1.51
N GLY A 656 -33.23 -2.75 -1.01
CA GLY A 656 -32.48 -1.57 -0.59
C GLY A 656 -31.94 -0.77 -1.78
N LYS A 657 -31.45 0.46 -1.55
CA LYS A 657 -30.77 1.26 -2.57
C LYS A 657 -29.26 1.19 -2.34
N THR A 658 -28.50 0.83 -3.38
CA THR A 658 -27.03 0.90 -3.37
C THR A 658 -26.58 2.12 -4.16
N ARG A 659 -25.71 2.94 -3.59
CA ARG A 659 -25.17 4.14 -4.23
C ARG A 659 -23.79 3.83 -4.82
N LEU A 660 -23.63 4.04 -6.12
CA LEU A 660 -22.42 3.75 -6.86
C LEU A 660 -21.82 5.03 -7.49
N PRO A 661 -20.49 5.10 -7.65
CA PRO A 661 -19.85 6.28 -8.21
C PRO A 661 -20.06 6.38 -9.73
N PHE A 662 -20.24 7.60 -10.21
CA PHE A 662 -20.11 7.96 -11.63
C PHE A 662 -18.87 8.86 -11.80
N GLY A 663 -18.34 8.96 -13.02
CA GLY A 663 -17.14 9.75 -13.27
C GLY A 663 -16.78 9.86 -14.74
N VAL A 664 -16.04 10.93 -15.04
CA VAL A 664 -15.58 11.27 -16.38
C VAL A 664 -14.05 11.27 -16.43
N THR A 665 -13.50 11.06 -17.63
CA THR A 665 -12.08 11.30 -17.90
C THR A 665 -11.97 12.55 -18.75
N ILE A 666 -11.23 13.54 -18.25
CA ILE A 666 -10.85 14.73 -19.00
C ILE A 666 -9.49 14.44 -19.66
N LEU A 667 -9.43 14.61 -20.99
CA LEU A 667 -8.27 14.27 -21.81
C LEU A 667 -7.69 15.52 -22.49
N ALA A 668 -6.38 15.67 -22.41
CA ALA A 668 -5.65 16.75 -23.08
C ALA A 668 -4.53 16.19 -23.99
N GLY A 669 -4.03 17.05 -24.87
CA GLY A 669 -2.90 16.73 -25.74
C GLY A 669 -1.61 16.41 -24.98
N CYS A 670 -0.70 15.70 -25.66
CA CYS A 670 0.63 15.36 -25.15
C CYS A 670 1.38 16.59 -24.60
N GLY A 671 1.87 16.50 -23.37
CA GLY A 671 2.66 17.52 -22.67
C GLY A 671 1.85 18.66 -22.05
N LEU A 672 0.52 18.58 -22.05
CA LEU A 672 -0.38 19.54 -21.40
C LEU A 672 -0.75 19.11 -19.96
N ASP A 673 0.09 18.28 -19.32
CA ASP A 673 -0.15 17.67 -18.01
C ASP A 673 -0.53 18.69 -16.93
N HIS A 674 0.28 19.74 -16.74
CA HIS A 674 0.00 20.80 -15.76
C HIS A 674 -1.30 21.55 -16.03
N GLN A 675 -1.59 21.85 -17.30
CA GLN A 675 -2.81 22.58 -17.66
C GLN A 675 -4.04 21.73 -17.35
N LEU A 676 -3.97 20.44 -17.67
CA LEU A 676 -5.03 19.50 -17.35
C LEU A 676 -5.20 19.31 -15.83
N LEU A 677 -4.11 19.18 -15.06
CA LEU A 677 -4.18 19.09 -13.60
C LEU A 677 -4.73 20.37 -12.96
N THR A 678 -4.34 21.55 -13.47
CA THR A 678 -4.87 22.84 -13.02
C THR A 678 -6.38 22.94 -13.29
N LEU A 679 -6.82 22.56 -14.49
CA LEU A 679 -8.24 22.52 -14.84
C LEU A 679 -9.00 21.52 -13.96
N ALA A 680 -8.51 20.28 -13.85
CA ALA A 680 -9.12 19.24 -13.03
C ALA A 680 -9.25 19.67 -11.57
N LYS A 681 -8.23 20.31 -10.99
CA LYS A 681 -8.28 20.85 -9.62
C LYS A 681 -9.38 21.90 -9.45
N SER A 682 -9.54 22.79 -10.43
CA SER A 682 -10.61 23.82 -10.40
C SER A 682 -12.03 23.23 -10.52
N LEU A 683 -12.16 22.05 -11.14
CA LEU A 683 -13.45 21.38 -11.35
C LEU A 683 -13.78 20.33 -10.28
N GLU A 684 -12.81 19.95 -9.45
CA GLU A 684 -12.91 18.80 -8.53
C GLU A 684 -14.10 18.90 -7.56
N GLU A 685 -14.27 20.06 -6.93
CA GLU A 685 -15.40 20.29 -6.03
C GLU A 685 -16.72 20.29 -6.80
N SER A 686 -16.86 21.13 -7.84
CA SER A 686 -18.11 21.28 -8.60
C SER A 686 -18.60 19.97 -9.23
N LEU A 687 -17.69 19.12 -9.74
CA LEU A 687 -18.05 17.82 -10.28
C LEU A 687 -18.40 16.79 -9.19
N SER A 688 -17.77 16.87 -8.02
CA SER A 688 -18.00 15.92 -6.93
C SER A 688 -19.40 16.04 -6.32
N TYR A 689 -19.99 17.25 -6.32
CA TYR A 689 -21.30 17.56 -5.73
C TYR A 689 -22.50 17.39 -6.68
N LEU A 690 -22.36 16.58 -7.74
CA LEU A 690 -23.50 16.12 -8.56
C LEU A 690 -24.37 15.11 -7.78
N GLU A 691 -25.01 15.57 -6.70
CA GLU A 691 -26.06 14.83 -6.00
C GLU A 691 -27.39 14.98 -6.75
N GLU A 692 -28.27 13.98 -6.62
CA GLU A 692 -29.63 14.05 -7.19
C GLU A 692 -30.43 15.11 -6.40
N GLU A 693 -30.98 16.12 -7.10
CA GLU A 693 -32.09 16.94 -6.60
C GLU A 693 -33.36 16.11 -6.39
#